data_AF-A0A316RTD5-F1
#
_entry.id   AF-A0A316RTD5-F1
#
_cell.length_a   1.000
_cell.length_b   1.000
_cell.length_c   1.000
_cell.angle_alpha   90.00
_cell.angle_beta   90.00
_cell.angle_gamma   90.00
#
_symmetry.space_group_name_H-M   'P 1'
#
loop_
_entity.id
_entity.type
_entity.pdbx_description
1 polymer ?
#
loop_
_entity_poly.entity_id
_entity_poly.type
_entity_poly.pdbx_seq_one_letter_code
_entity_poly.pdbx_strand_id
1 'polypeptide(L)'
;MDGAVGKHGGGIEKVIAAIVEGAAKAALAGAAPSEGFDIDRFGRELMAAKDPAALLESFVVQTRSDEGASALERRLAERLGEAGIFENEGRLPGLRVVRPRTSGLFYLRIEDAELPYLAKLRVLGVEAALNGALLCSALLDDPRGASMEEIVRTEQRVARSVAQQAQTPVLDPEELGCGGEWADRKAIAAGIECLRLPYRLSARFRVNAREGEAAIEVELVPPRLMPAKAYVDGLGIVPASDAMRRRAATDYNLRVLVLLCAYVFNNTPDLHRVWVSGVVDTATSHACYCSAALEREDLEGIDLARAEPVSLMRFLCASMDESDGTLAPVAQGFSMDEERFCPKGRYRTVELSDERLSSASAAANLGCRYVHGLSVREDAARAEVARKASAALGPSTEENVRSVLEIARESGDPDVIAASREVARRLIEGEIDESDPEAVEESFKAASALRQTVADAQKKLFAGDAEGCAAVVAEALAPIEADSRYRDDAGTRWRLFDGYADRVIYNRLFADDCPEVRLVPRAYFDALQLLSASDLLLERPEAACDLARQAAHMAPLSTQAALNYSHCLLELGRVEEASEECCRMLRCASDPQSIGFGYITMAQLQWKLGNMVASQACYQMASRMLPGGIVDAARQIASLLGAENSESLSDERVAEALAARGIPLAPSEEVLQVLEEGAAAAIDENLFRPGREMLYLLMALTRDDIDHGILRSLEDEPDF
;
A
#
# COMPACT_ATOMS: atom_id res chain seq x y z
N MET A 1 59.37 -10.53 -16.30
CA MET A 1 59.43 -9.07 -16.09
C MET A 1 58.04 -8.67 -15.67
N ASP A 2 57.84 -8.74 -14.35
CA ASP A 2 56.64 -8.32 -13.64
C ASP A 2 56.57 -6.80 -13.54
N GLY A 3 55.36 -6.24 -13.50
CA GLY A 3 55.16 -4.80 -13.35
C GLY A 3 53.69 -4.37 -13.26
N ALA A 4 53.05 -4.73 -12.14
CA ALA A 4 52.00 -4.01 -11.41
C ALA A 4 50.93 -3.21 -12.19
N VAL A 5 49.72 -3.78 -12.32
CA VAL A 5 48.46 -3.03 -12.39
C VAL A 5 47.73 -3.25 -11.07
N GLY A 6 47.69 -2.20 -10.24
CA GLY A 6 47.09 -2.21 -8.91
C GLY A 6 45.55 -2.27 -8.98
N LYS A 7 44.98 -3.30 -8.36
CA LYS A 7 43.56 -3.42 -8.03
C LYS A 7 43.19 -2.48 -6.88
N HIS A 8 42.51 -1.37 -7.16
CA HIS A 8 41.79 -0.57 -6.15
C HIS A 8 40.36 -0.28 -6.65
N GLY A 9 39.50 -1.29 -6.59
CA GLY A 9 38.08 -1.18 -6.95
C GLY A 9 37.12 -2.02 -6.10
N GLY A 10 37.58 -2.69 -5.03
CA GLY A 10 36.77 -3.68 -4.29
C GLY A 10 36.37 -3.26 -2.87
N GLY A 11 36.33 -1.96 -2.55
CA GLY A 11 36.10 -1.47 -1.19
C GLY A 11 34.62 -1.44 -0.78
N ILE A 12 33.74 -0.93 -1.63
CA ILE A 12 32.34 -0.68 -1.28
C ILE A 12 31.47 -1.94 -1.32
N GLU A 13 31.68 -2.84 -2.28
CA GLU A 13 30.95 -4.12 -2.34
C GLU A 13 31.19 -4.97 -1.08
N LYS A 14 32.42 -4.99 -0.56
CA LYS A 14 32.76 -5.64 0.72
C LYS A 14 32.16 -4.93 1.93
N VAL A 15 31.97 -3.62 1.86
CA VAL A 15 31.35 -2.81 2.92
C VAL A 15 29.83 -3.02 2.95
N ILE A 16 29.17 -3.11 1.80
CA ILE A 16 27.73 -3.43 1.70
C ILE A 16 27.48 -4.84 2.24
N ALA A 17 28.29 -5.83 1.84
CA ALA A 17 28.20 -7.19 2.37
C ALA A 17 28.47 -7.25 3.90
N ALA A 18 29.47 -6.53 4.40
CA ALA A 18 29.79 -6.50 5.83
C ALA A 18 28.71 -5.82 6.69
N ILE A 19 27.97 -4.86 6.14
CA ILE A 19 26.87 -4.17 6.82
C ILE A 19 25.62 -5.05 6.90
N VAL A 20 25.28 -5.76 5.82
CA VAL A 20 24.19 -6.75 5.80
C VAL A 20 24.49 -7.88 6.79
N GLU A 21 25.72 -8.39 6.79
CA GLU A 21 26.15 -9.45 7.71
C GLU A 21 26.26 -8.96 9.17
N GLY A 22 26.63 -7.68 9.38
CA GLY A 22 26.69 -7.03 10.69
C GLY A 22 25.32 -6.79 11.31
N ALA A 23 24.32 -6.37 10.51
CA ALA A 23 22.94 -6.21 10.96
C ALA A 23 22.28 -7.56 11.32
N ALA A 24 22.54 -8.61 10.52
CA ALA A 24 22.08 -9.97 10.81
C ALA A 24 22.75 -10.56 12.07
N LYS A 25 24.06 -10.32 12.28
CA LYS A 25 24.76 -10.73 13.52
C LYS A 25 24.30 -9.98 14.76
N ALA A 26 23.97 -8.69 14.65
CA ALA A 26 23.47 -7.89 15.77
C ALA A 26 22.06 -8.32 16.22
N ALA A 27 21.23 -8.87 15.32
CA ALA A 27 19.94 -9.45 15.67
C ALA A 27 20.07 -10.81 16.41
N LEU A 28 21.18 -11.53 16.20
CA LEU A 28 21.40 -12.89 16.73
C LEU A 28 22.32 -12.95 17.96
N ALA A 29 23.13 -11.91 18.23
CA ALA A 29 24.09 -11.93 19.33
C ALA A 29 23.66 -11.02 20.50
N GLY A 30 23.12 -11.64 21.54
CA GLY A 30 23.05 -11.06 22.89
C GLY A 30 24.45 -10.91 23.51
N ALA A 31 25.26 -9.99 22.97
CA ALA A 31 26.61 -9.71 23.45
C ALA A 31 26.58 -8.73 24.64
N ALA A 32 27.41 -9.02 25.64
CA ALA A 32 27.57 -8.23 26.87
C ALA A 32 27.89 -6.74 26.59
N PRO A 33 27.47 -5.80 27.47
CA PRO A 33 27.60 -4.37 27.22
C PRO A 33 29.07 -3.92 27.20
N SER A 34 29.51 -3.36 26.07
CA SER A 34 30.78 -2.61 26.02
C SER A 34 30.60 -1.22 26.63
N GLU A 35 31.52 -0.76 27.48
CA GLU A 35 31.48 0.51 28.24
C GLU A 35 31.65 1.81 27.39
N GLY A 36 31.27 1.83 26.11
CA GLY A 36 31.43 3.02 25.24
C GLY A 36 30.23 3.30 24.34
N PHE A 37 30.15 4.52 23.79
CA PHE A 37 29.07 4.93 22.90
C PHE A 37 28.98 4.05 21.64
N ASP A 38 27.74 3.75 21.28
CA ASP A 38 27.34 2.93 20.15
C ASP A 38 26.00 3.49 19.66
N ILE A 39 25.98 3.95 18.40
CA ILE A 39 24.82 4.58 17.78
C ILE A 39 23.63 3.61 17.62
N ASP A 40 23.88 2.32 17.42
CA ASP A 40 22.81 1.32 17.31
C ASP A 40 22.21 1.00 18.67
N ARG A 41 23.03 0.97 19.73
CA ARG A 41 22.53 0.89 21.11
C ARG A 41 21.68 2.11 21.46
N PHE A 42 22.19 3.31 21.19
CA PHE A 42 21.45 4.55 21.43
C PHE A 42 20.14 4.59 20.62
N GLY A 43 20.15 4.08 19.39
CA GLY A 43 18.96 3.94 18.57
C GLY A 43 17.89 3.02 19.17
N ARG A 44 18.29 1.89 19.77
CA ARG A 44 17.35 1.01 20.50
C ARG A 44 16.74 1.70 21.72
N GLU A 45 17.53 2.47 22.45
CA GLU A 45 17.06 3.27 23.59
C GLU A 45 16.05 4.34 23.13
N LEU A 46 16.33 5.02 22.01
CA LEU A 46 15.40 6.00 21.41
C LEU A 46 14.08 5.38 20.96
N MET A 47 14.10 4.20 20.33
CA MET A 47 12.87 3.53 19.90
C MET A 47 12.01 3.04 21.07
N ALA A 48 12.63 2.71 22.21
CA ALA A 48 11.93 2.27 23.41
C ALA A 48 11.46 3.43 24.30
N ALA A 49 11.94 4.66 24.06
CA ALA A 49 11.64 5.82 24.86
C ALA A 49 10.19 6.29 24.66
N LYS A 50 9.50 6.60 25.76
CA LYS A 50 8.18 7.27 25.72
C LYS A 50 8.26 8.70 25.21
N ASP A 51 9.42 9.33 25.40
CA ASP A 51 9.70 10.71 24.97
C ASP A 51 11.12 10.76 24.37
N PRO A 52 11.25 10.41 23.08
CA PRO A 52 12.55 10.39 22.41
C PRO A 52 13.20 11.79 22.33
N ALA A 53 12.40 12.86 22.27
CA ALA A 53 12.91 14.23 22.25
C ALA A 53 13.66 14.58 23.55
N ALA A 54 13.11 14.24 24.73
CA ALA A 54 13.80 14.43 26.02
C ALA A 54 15.13 13.66 26.07
N LEU A 55 15.15 12.44 25.54
CA LEU A 55 16.35 11.60 25.55
C LEU A 55 17.45 12.22 24.69
N LEU A 56 17.11 12.75 23.51
CA LEU A 56 18.04 13.47 22.64
C LEU A 56 18.55 14.77 23.28
N GLU A 57 17.67 15.58 23.90
CA GLU A 57 18.07 16.79 24.64
C GLU A 57 19.05 16.46 25.76
N SER A 58 18.74 15.41 26.55
CA SER A 58 19.57 14.93 27.66
C SER A 58 20.93 14.44 27.18
N PHE A 59 20.97 13.68 26.09
CA PHE A 59 22.20 13.23 25.44
C PHE A 59 23.11 14.43 25.12
N VAL A 60 22.57 15.46 24.45
CA VAL A 60 23.38 16.63 24.08
C VAL A 60 23.94 17.37 25.30
N VAL A 61 23.16 17.53 26.37
CA VAL A 61 23.61 18.19 27.61
C VAL A 61 24.72 17.37 28.29
N GLN A 62 24.56 16.05 28.37
CA GLN A 62 25.53 15.14 28.98
C GLN A 62 26.84 15.12 28.21
N THR A 63 26.79 14.92 26.88
CA THR A 63 27.98 14.88 26.02
C THR A 63 28.77 16.20 26.06
N ARG A 64 28.10 17.35 26.17
CA ARG A 64 28.78 18.66 26.28
C ARG A 64 29.54 18.83 27.61
N SER A 65 29.12 18.13 28.65
CA SER A 65 29.72 18.22 29.99
C SER A 65 30.76 17.10 30.24
N ASP A 66 30.84 16.12 29.33
CA ASP A 66 31.70 14.95 29.47
C ASP A 66 33.05 15.11 28.73
N GLU A 67 34.12 15.22 29.51
CA GLU A 67 35.50 15.26 28.99
C GLU A 67 35.93 13.92 28.37
N GLY A 68 35.28 12.80 28.74
CA GLY A 68 35.52 11.45 28.22
C GLY A 68 34.78 11.12 26.92
N ALA A 69 33.83 11.96 26.48
CA ALA A 69 33.05 11.71 25.28
C ALA A 69 33.94 11.53 24.03
N SER A 70 33.61 10.55 23.18
CA SER A 70 34.29 10.36 21.90
C SER A 70 34.04 11.53 20.95
N ALA A 71 34.87 11.66 19.91
CA ALA A 71 34.65 12.69 18.89
C ALA A 71 33.34 12.47 18.12
N LEU A 72 32.88 11.22 17.98
CA LEU A 72 31.61 10.87 17.34
C LEU A 72 30.41 11.37 18.15
N GLU A 73 30.42 11.15 19.47
CA GLU A 73 29.39 11.68 20.38
C GLU A 73 29.34 13.20 20.32
N ARG A 74 30.50 13.85 20.45
CA ARG A 74 30.59 15.31 20.37
C ARG A 74 30.06 15.83 19.04
N ARG A 75 30.40 15.17 17.93
CA ARG A 75 29.91 15.56 16.61
C ARG A 75 28.39 15.39 16.47
N LEU A 76 27.83 14.27 16.96
CA LEU A 76 26.38 14.07 16.99
C LEU A 76 25.69 15.15 17.83
N ALA A 77 26.23 15.45 19.03
CA ALA A 77 25.69 16.48 19.91
C ALA A 77 25.76 17.90 19.29
N GLU A 78 26.81 18.19 18.52
CA GLU A 78 26.91 19.41 17.72
C GLU A 78 25.82 19.45 16.63
N ARG A 79 25.66 18.39 15.85
CA ARG A 79 24.67 18.32 14.75
C ARG A 79 23.23 18.40 15.26
N LEU A 80 22.92 17.78 16.40
CA LEU A 80 21.62 17.91 17.06
C LEU A 80 21.38 19.36 17.54
N GLY A 81 22.41 20.03 18.03
CA GLY A 81 22.38 21.46 18.33
C GLY A 81 22.11 22.33 17.11
N GLU A 82 22.82 22.06 16.00
CA GLU A 82 22.64 22.74 14.70
C GLU A 82 21.22 22.52 14.13
N ALA A 83 20.62 21.35 14.36
CA ALA A 83 19.26 21.02 13.98
C ALA A 83 18.19 21.75 14.81
N GLY A 84 18.58 22.51 15.83
CA GLY A 84 17.68 23.33 16.65
C GLY A 84 16.95 22.53 17.72
N ILE A 85 17.55 21.49 18.29
CA ILE A 85 16.92 20.68 19.34
C ILE A 85 16.52 21.50 20.59
N PHE A 86 17.19 22.63 20.85
CA PHE A 86 16.92 23.53 21.98
C PHE A 86 16.28 24.88 21.58
N GLU A 87 15.86 25.09 20.33
CA GLU A 87 15.26 26.37 19.93
C GLU A 87 13.95 26.63 20.68
N ASN A 88 13.76 27.88 21.16
CA ASN A 88 12.67 28.30 22.04
C ASN A 88 11.27 28.32 21.38
N GLU A 89 11.17 28.13 20.06
CA GLU A 89 9.91 28.06 19.31
C GLU A 89 9.22 26.69 19.45
N GLY A 90 9.06 26.25 20.70
CA GLY A 90 8.48 24.96 21.05
C GLY A 90 9.48 23.80 21.06
N ARG A 91 9.22 22.83 21.93
CA ARG A 91 9.90 21.53 21.96
C ARG A 91 9.75 20.83 20.61
N LEU A 92 10.61 19.85 20.29
CA LEU A 92 10.37 18.98 19.13
C LEU A 92 8.94 18.42 19.20
N PRO A 93 8.26 18.28 18.05
CA PRO A 93 6.90 17.74 17.99
C PRO A 93 6.83 16.30 18.52
N GLY A 94 5.60 15.82 18.75
CA GLY A 94 5.38 14.41 19.08
C GLY A 94 6.00 13.55 17.98
N LEU A 95 6.96 12.70 18.35
CA LEU A 95 7.68 11.88 17.38
C LEU A 95 7.97 10.48 17.89
N ARG A 96 7.91 9.54 16.95
CA ARG A 96 8.31 8.14 17.14
C ARG A 96 9.52 7.83 16.28
N VAL A 97 10.54 7.24 16.89
CA VAL A 97 11.73 6.78 16.19
C VAL A 97 11.47 5.38 15.64
N VAL A 98 11.75 5.19 14.36
CA VAL A 98 11.62 3.91 13.65
C VAL A 98 12.95 3.61 12.95
N ARG A 99 13.30 2.33 12.88
CA ARG A 99 14.36 1.82 12.01
C ARG A 99 13.76 0.91 10.94
N PRO A 100 13.51 1.41 9.71
CA PRO A 100 13.02 0.57 8.62
C PRO A 100 13.97 -0.60 8.37
N ARG A 101 13.41 -1.79 8.11
CA ARG A 101 14.21 -3.00 7.83
C ARG A 101 14.98 -2.88 6.51
N THR A 102 14.41 -2.14 5.56
CA THR A 102 14.93 -1.88 4.21
C THR A 102 16.29 -1.17 4.24
N SER A 103 16.33 0.09 4.69
CA SER A 103 17.55 0.90 4.70
C SER A 103 18.42 0.73 5.95
N GLY A 104 17.84 0.25 7.05
CA GLY A 104 18.46 0.38 8.37
C GLY A 104 18.70 1.84 8.74
N LEU A 105 17.92 2.77 8.14
CA LEU A 105 17.67 4.19 8.42
C LEU A 105 17.32 4.57 9.86
N PHE A 106 17.66 5.74 10.39
CA PHE A 106 16.79 6.38 11.37
C PHE A 106 15.68 7.10 10.60
N TYR A 107 14.43 6.84 10.98
CA TYR A 107 13.26 7.53 10.48
C TYR A 107 12.44 8.08 11.65
N LEU A 108 12.32 9.40 11.72
CA LEU A 108 11.56 10.10 12.75
C LEU A 108 10.15 10.37 12.21
N ARG A 109 9.19 9.57 12.67
CA ARG A 109 7.78 9.74 12.33
C ARG A 109 7.18 10.83 13.20
N ILE A 110 6.65 11.87 12.56
CA ILE A 110 5.90 12.94 13.21
C ILE A 110 4.50 12.40 13.53
N GLU A 111 4.07 12.54 14.77
CA GLU A 111 2.74 12.10 15.25
C GLU A 111 1.70 13.23 15.17
N ASP A 112 2.16 14.49 15.15
CA ASP A 112 1.28 15.66 15.04
C ASP A 112 0.68 15.76 13.63
N ALA A 113 -0.64 15.98 13.56
CA ALA A 113 -1.39 16.04 12.30
C ALA A 113 -1.03 17.26 11.44
N GLU A 114 -0.68 18.38 12.07
CA GLU A 114 -0.24 19.61 11.42
C GLU A 114 1.04 20.12 12.08
N LEU A 115 2.02 20.49 11.26
CA LEU A 115 3.32 20.93 11.74
C LEU A 115 3.84 22.12 10.91
N PRO A 116 4.28 23.23 11.54
CA PRO A 116 4.94 24.31 10.82
C PRO A 116 6.18 23.83 10.06
N TYR A 117 6.43 24.40 8.87
CA TYR A 117 7.56 24.01 8.01
C TYR A 117 8.92 24.04 8.74
N LEU A 118 9.17 25.06 9.56
CA LEU A 118 10.42 25.15 10.34
C LEU A 118 10.55 24.02 11.37
N ALA A 119 9.46 23.56 11.96
CA ALA A 119 9.46 22.42 12.86
C ALA A 119 9.66 21.10 12.10
N LYS A 120 9.09 20.94 10.89
CA LYS A 120 9.42 19.82 9.97
C LYS A 120 10.94 19.78 9.71
N LEU A 121 11.54 20.93 9.38
CA LEU A 121 12.99 21.01 9.14
C LEU A 121 13.84 20.64 10.36
N ARG A 122 13.41 20.99 11.59
CA ARG A 122 14.10 20.57 12.82
C ARG A 122 14.12 19.05 12.97
N VAL A 123 12.98 18.40 12.74
CA VAL A 123 12.90 16.92 12.76
C VAL A 123 13.80 16.29 11.69
N LEU A 124 13.76 16.81 10.45
CA LEU A 124 14.63 16.34 9.37
C LEU A 124 16.12 16.57 9.66
N GLY A 125 16.47 17.67 10.34
CA GLY A 125 17.84 17.95 10.78
C GLY A 125 18.33 16.97 11.85
N VAL A 126 17.46 16.64 12.83
CA VAL A 126 17.75 15.64 13.86
C VAL A 126 17.93 14.25 13.22
N GLU A 127 17.05 13.88 12.29
CA GLU A 127 17.17 12.65 11.51
C GLU A 127 18.50 12.59 10.76
N ALA A 128 18.86 13.67 10.06
CA ALA A 128 20.10 13.74 9.32
C ALA A 128 21.34 13.66 10.22
N ALA A 129 21.28 14.21 11.44
CA ALA A 129 22.35 14.09 12.44
C ALA A 129 22.55 12.63 12.88
N LEU A 130 21.46 11.92 13.18
CA LEU A 130 21.49 10.51 13.58
C LEU A 130 21.98 9.62 12.42
N ASN A 131 21.47 9.83 11.21
CA ASN A 131 21.89 9.10 10.01
C ASN A 131 23.34 9.38 9.64
N GLY A 132 23.80 10.63 9.77
CA GLY A 132 25.20 10.99 9.59
C GLY A 132 26.12 10.26 10.57
N ALA A 133 25.77 10.24 11.87
CA ALA A 133 26.55 9.52 12.89
C ALA A 133 26.59 8.01 12.63
N LEU A 134 25.46 7.42 12.24
CA LEU A 134 25.39 6.01 11.86
C LEU A 134 26.27 5.67 10.65
N LEU A 135 26.16 6.45 9.58
CA LEU A 135 26.94 6.22 8.36
C LEU A 135 28.43 6.43 8.61
N CYS A 136 28.81 7.42 9.42
CA CYS A 136 30.20 7.57 9.87
C CYS A 136 30.68 6.36 10.69
N SER A 137 29.86 5.87 11.62
CA SER A 137 30.20 4.70 12.44
C SER A 137 30.37 3.43 11.60
N ALA A 138 29.64 3.31 10.48
CA ALA A 138 29.76 2.16 9.58
C ALA A 138 30.96 2.26 8.63
N LEU A 139 31.48 3.46 8.36
CA LEU A 139 32.56 3.71 7.38
C LEU A 139 33.95 3.92 8.00
N LEU A 140 34.03 4.07 9.33
CA LEU A 140 35.27 4.21 10.07
C LEU A 140 35.68 2.85 10.65
N ASP A 141 36.97 2.49 10.54
CA ASP A 141 37.50 1.23 11.07
C ASP A 141 37.45 1.19 12.60
N ASP A 142 37.74 2.32 13.26
CA ASP A 142 37.56 2.53 14.70
C ASP A 142 36.81 3.86 14.95
N PRO A 143 35.46 3.83 14.97
CA PRO A 143 34.66 5.04 15.21
C PRO A 143 34.90 5.68 16.58
N ARG A 144 35.38 4.92 17.57
CA ARG A 144 35.59 5.40 18.94
C ARG A 144 36.94 6.13 19.07
N GLY A 145 37.96 5.62 18.40
CA GLY A 145 39.29 6.24 18.34
C GLY A 145 39.42 7.35 17.29
N ALA A 146 38.45 7.50 16.38
CA ALA A 146 38.49 8.50 15.32
C ALA A 146 38.55 9.93 15.86
N SER A 147 39.38 10.75 15.23
CA SER A 147 39.47 12.18 15.50
C SER A 147 38.26 12.95 14.94
N MET A 148 38.03 14.15 15.47
CA MET A 148 36.97 15.05 14.95
C MET A 148 37.17 15.35 13.46
N GLU A 149 38.43 15.48 13.01
CA GLU A 149 38.74 15.68 11.59
C GLU A 149 38.30 14.49 10.74
N GLU A 150 38.63 13.26 11.15
CA GLU A 150 38.24 12.04 10.42
C GLU A 150 36.72 11.88 10.32
N ILE A 151 35.99 12.24 11.38
CA ILE A 151 34.52 12.19 11.39
C ILE A 151 33.93 13.23 10.43
N VAL A 152 34.37 14.50 10.50
CA VAL A 152 33.86 15.56 9.62
C VAL A 152 34.19 15.26 8.15
N ARG A 153 35.38 14.73 7.87
CA ARG A 153 35.75 14.30 6.51
C ARG A 153 34.91 13.12 6.04
N THR A 154 34.60 12.18 6.93
CA THR A 154 33.74 11.04 6.60
C THR A 154 32.30 11.48 6.32
N GLU A 155 31.73 12.41 7.12
CA GLU A 155 30.41 12.99 6.88
C GLU A 155 30.33 13.67 5.49
N GLN A 156 31.33 14.47 5.14
CA GLN A 156 31.42 15.09 3.81
C GLN A 156 31.60 14.05 2.69
N ARG A 157 32.38 12.98 2.94
CA ARG A 157 32.58 11.88 1.98
C ARG A 157 31.27 11.15 1.70
N VAL A 158 30.48 10.83 2.72
CA VAL A 158 29.15 10.21 2.59
C VAL A 158 28.26 11.03 1.66
N ALA A 159 28.16 12.34 1.88
CA ALA A 159 27.34 13.22 1.05
C ALA A 159 27.83 13.29 -0.41
N ARG A 160 29.15 13.20 -0.64
CA ARG A 160 29.75 13.25 -1.99
C ARG A 160 29.64 11.94 -2.75
N SER A 161 29.54 10.81 -2.05
CA SER A 161 29.57 9.47 -2.66
C SER A 161 28.19 8.84 -2.88
N VAL A 162 27.08 9.55 -2.56
CA VAL A 162 25.74 8.96 -2.63
C VAL A 162 25.41 8.35 -3.98
N ALA A 163 25.85 8.96 -5.08
CA ALA A 163 25.61 8.50 -6.45
C ALA A 163 26.29 7.15 -6.79
N GLN A 164 27.24 6.69 -5.98
CA GLN A 164 27.88 5.38 -6.16
C GLN A 164 26.92 4.22 -5.91
N GLN A 165 25.84 4.46 -5.15
CA GLN A 165 24.83 3.44 -4.88
C GLN A 165 24.01 3.06 -6.12
N ALA A 166 24.08 3.85 -7.21
CA ALA A 166 23.32 3.59 -8.43
C ALA A 166 23.62 2.23 -9.07
N GLN A 167 24.83 1.69 -8.85
CA GLN A 167 25.30 0.44 -9.48
C GLN A 167 25.00 -0.80 -8.65
N THR A 168 24.55 -0.66 -7.40
CA THR A 168 24.27 -1.79 -6.52
C THR A 168 22.78 -2.11 -6.60
N PRO A 169 22.38 -3.27 -7.15
CA PRO A 169 20.98 -3.69 -7.12
C PRO A 169 20.56 -3.88 -5.66
N VAL A 170 19.38 -3.38 -5.32
CA VAL A 170 18.79 -3.53 -3.99
C VAL A 170 18.06 -4.86 -3.85
N LEU A 171 17.38 -5.28 -4.91
CA LEU A 171 16.63 -6.53 -4.98
C LEU A 171 17.40 -7.54 -5.82
N ASP A 172 17.26 -8.81 -5.48
CA ASP A 172 17.79 -9.88 -6.32
C ASP A 172 16.97 -9.97 -7.62
N PRO A 173 17.59 -10.20 -8.79
CA PRO A 173 16.85 -10.34 -10.05
C PRO A 173 15.78 -11.44 -10.03
N GLU A 174 15.96 -12.46 -9.18
CA GLU A 174 14.96 -13.52 -8.98
C GLU A 174 13.71 -12.99 -8.25
N GLU A 175 13.85 -12.04 -7.32
CA GLU A 175 12.73 -11.41 -6.59
C GLU A 175 11.91 -10.44 -7.45
N LEU A 176 12.53 -9.90 -8.51
CA LEU A 176 11.85 -9.05 -9.50
C LEU A 176 11.01 -9.87 -10.49
N GLY A 177 11.28 -11.17 -10.64
CA GLY A 177 10.52 -12.07 -11.49
C GLY A 177 10.70 -11.80 -13.00
N CYS A 178 9.66 -12.06 -13.79
CA CYS A 178 9.64 -11.68 -15.20
C CYS A 178 9.41 -10.16 -15.30
N GLY A 179 10.20 -9.46 -16.13
CA GLY A 179 10.09 -8.01 -16.35
C GLY A 179 8.68 -7.53 -16.73
N GLY A 180 8.49 -6.22 -16.78
CA GLY A 180 7.16 -5.60 -16.86
C GLY A 180 7.04 -4.39 -15.94
N GLU A 181 5.89 -3.73 -16.01
CA GLU A 181 5.65 -2.49 -15.27
C GLU A 181 5.62 -2.72 -13.76
N TRP A 182 5.14 -3.88 -13.30
CA TRP A 182 5.23 -4.29 -11.90
C TRP A 182 6.68 -4.36 -11.42
N ALA A 183 7.53 -5.07 -12.16
CA ALA A 183 8.94 -5.25 -11.82
C ALA A 183 9.68 -3.90 -11.83
N ASP A 184 9.42 -3.04 -12.82
CA ASP A 184 10.01 -1.70 -12.88
C ASP A 184 9.61 -0.85 -11.67
N ARG A 185 8.32 -0.85 -11.30
CA ARG A 185 7.82 -0.13 -10.13
C ARG A 185 8.39 -0.68 -8.83
N LYS A 186 8.50 -2.00 -8.69
CA LYS A 186 9.10 -2.68 -7.53
C LYS A 186 10.59 -2.32 -7.39
N ALA A 187 11.34 -2.34 -8.49
CA ALA A 187 12.74 -1.95 -8.51
C ALA A 187 12.95 -0.50 -8.07
N ILE A 188 12.16 0.44 -8.61
CA ILE A 188 12.24 1.87 -8.27
C ILE A 188 11.83 2.11 -6.81
N ALA A 189 10.71 1.52 -6.36
CA ALA A 189 10.25 1.61 -4.97
C ALA A 189 11.30 1.08 -3.99
N ALA A 190 11.87 -0.09 -4.28
CA ALA A 190 12.94 -0.68 -3.46
C ALA A 190 14.19 0.22 -3.42
N GLY A 191 14.55 0.84 -4.54
CA GLY A 191 15.63 1.83 -4.58
C GLY A 191 15.36 2.98 -3.61
N ILE A 192 14.18 3.60 -3.70
CA ILE A 192 13.80 4.72 -2.84
C ILE A 192 13.82 4.32 -1.35
N GLU A 193 13.34 3.12 -1.02
CA GLU A 193 13.25 2.66 0.38
C GLU A 193 14.57 2.12 0.97
N CYS A 194 15.49 1.65 0.14
CA CYS A 194 16.74 1.01 0.59
C CYS A 194 17.99 1.87 0.43
N LEU A 195 17.97 2.90 -0.43
CA LEU A 195 19.12 3.80 -0.63
C LEU A 195 19.53 4.46 0.69
N ARG A 196 20.81 4.33 1.05
CA ARG A 196 21.32 4.80 2.34
C ARG A 196 21.82 6.23 2.21
N LEU A 197 20.92 7.19 2.47
CA LEU A 197 21.17 8.62 2.32
C LEU A 197 21.22 9.32 3.69
N PRO A 198 22.15 10.28 3.91
CA PRO A 198 22.23 11.00 5.17
C PRO A 198 21.05 11.94 5.41
N TYR A 199 20.33 12.32 4.36
CA TYR A 199 19.12 13.13 4.42
C TYR A 199 17.95 12.31 3.90
N ARG A 200 16.74 12.56 4.43
CA ARG A 200 15.53 11.86 4.01
C ARG A 200 15.30 12.04 2.52
N LEU A 201 15.13 10.94 1.80
CA LEU A 201 14.64 10.95 0.44
C LEU A 201 13.11 10.95 0.46
N SER A 202 12.51 11.97 -0.15
CA SER A 202 11.08 11.97 -0.47
C SER A 202 10.95 12.13 -1.97
N ALA A 203 10.44 11.07 -2.61
CA ALA A 203 10.27 11.03 -4.05
C ALA A 203 8.88 10.49 -4.40
N ARG A 204 8.30 11.04 -5.47
CA ARG A 204 7.11 10.51 -6.14
C ARG A 204 7.54 10.02 -7.51
N PHE A 205 6.95 8.93 -7.99
CA PHE A 205 7.26 8.44 -9.32
C PHE A 205 6.05 7.86 -10.04
N ARG A 206 6.16 7.80 -11.37
CA ARG A 206 5.22 7.14 -12.29
C ARG A 206 6.03 6.32 -13.28
N VAL A 207 5.45 5.24 -13.76
CA VAL A 207 6.07 4.37 -14.77
C VAL A 207 5.06 4.14 -15.87
N ASN A 208 5.52 4.16 -17.11
CA ASN A 208 4.81 3.59 -18.24
C ASN A 208 5.79 2.69 -19.00
N ALA A 209 5.79 1.41 -18.66
CA ALA A 209 6.73 0.45 -19.23
C ALA A 209 6.45 0.20 -20.73
N ARG A 210 5.21 0.41 -21.19
CA ARG A 210 4.88 0.30 -22.63
C ARG A 210 5.59 1.34 -23.47
N GLU A 211 5.73 2.56 -22.93
CA GLU A 211 6.50 3.64 -23.56
C GLU A 211 7.97 3.64 -23.12
N GLY A 212 8.36 2.75 -22.20
CA GLY A 212 9.71 2.69 -21.63
C GLY A 212 10.13 3.96 -20.88
N GLU A 213 9.17 4.69 -20.31
CA GLU A 213 9.40 5.96 -19.62
C GLU A 213 9.04 5.90 -18.13
N ALA A 214 9.83 6.57 -17.29
CA ALA A 214 9.47 6.87 -15.91
C ALA A 214 9.59 8.36 -15.62
N ALA A 215 8.81 8.84 -14.67
CA ALA A 215 8.86 10.20 -14.14
C ALA A 215 9.15 10.15 -12.65
N ILE A 216 10.08 10.98 -12.16
CA ILE A 216 10.51 11.04 -10.76
C ILE A 216 10.57 12.51 -10.32
N GLU A 217 9.87 12.83 -9.24
CA GLU A 217 9.92 14.14 -8.60
C GLU A 217 10.46 13.99 -7.18
N VAL A 218 11.48 14.80 -6.81
CA VAL A 218 12.22 14.69 -5.55
C VAL A 218 12.13 15.98 -4.74
N GLU A 219 11.73 15.88 -3.46
CA GLU A 219 11.80 17.01 -2.50
C GLU A 219 13.28 17.30 -2.17
N LEU A 220 13.75 18.50 -2.52
CA LEU A 220 15.16 18.87 -2.37
C LEU A 220 15.53 19.22 -0.92
N VAL A 221 16.76 18.85 -0.54
CA VAL A 221 17.31 19.17 0.78
C VAL A 221 17.69 20.66 0.84
N PRO A 222 17.13 21.45 1.78
CA PRO A 222 17.43 22.86 1.85
C PRO A 222 18.80 23.13 2.51
N PRO A 223 19.46 24.26 2.19
CA PRO A 223 20.77 24.62 2.76
C PRO A 223 20.82 24.63 4.29
N ARG A 224 19.68 24.86 4.96
CA ARG A 224 19.57 24.85 6.43
C ARG A 224 19.87 23.50 7.07
N LEU A 225 19.79 22.39 6.34
CA LEU A 225 20.12 21.06 6.89
C LEU A 225 21.60 20.70 6.76
N MET A 226 22.34 21.40 5.88
CA MET A 226 23.76 21.17 5.65
C MET A 226 24.59 21.51 6.90
N PRO A 227 25.69 20.78 7.20
CA PRO A 227 26.52 21.05 8.37
C PRO A 227 27.02 22.48 8.51
N ALA A 228 27.03 23.01 9.75
CA ALA A 228 27.59 24.32 10.06
C ALA A 228 29.11 24.31 10.21
N LYS A 229 29.74 23.13 10.10
CA LYS A 229 31.20 22.95 10.03
C LYS A 229 31.56 22.12 8.82
N ALA A 230 32.67 22.46 8.18
CA ALA A 230 33.20 21.77 7.02
C ALA A 230 34.70 21.58 7.17
N TYR A 231 35.24 20.47 6.64
CA TYR A 231 36.68 20.35 6.43
C TYR A 231 37.06 21.00 5.11
N VAL A 232 38.15 21.77 5.13
CA VAL A 232 38.76 22.40 3.96
C VAL A 232 40.25 22.06 3.95
N ASP A 233 40.72 21.51 2.83
CA ASP A 233 42.12 21.12 2.66
C ASP A 233 43.06 22.31 2.96
N GLY A 234 44.03 22.08 3.84
CA GLY A 234 44.99 23.10 4.28
C GLY A 234 44.50 24.05 5.38
N LEU A 235 43.19 24.12 5.67
CA LEU A 235 42.61 24.93 6.75
C LEU A 235 42.05 24.10 7.91
N GLY A 236 41.80 22.81 7.70
CA GLY A 236 41.19 21.96 8.72
C GLY A 236 39.68 22.17 8.82
N ILE A 237 39.13 22.00 10.02
CA ILE A 237 37.69 22.20 10.28
C ILE A 237 37.41 23.69 10.48
N VAL A 238 36.54 24.25 9.63
CA VAL A 238 36.13 25.65 9.67
C VAL A 238 34.62 25.79 9.82
N PRO A 239 34.10 26.89 10.40
CA PRO A 239 32.70 27.24 10.30
C PRO A 239 32.28 27.39 8.84
N ALA A 240 31.19 26.72 8.44
CA ALA A 240 30.67 26.79 7.09
C ALA A 240 29.90 28.10 6.90
N SER A 241 30.31 28.91 5.92
CA SER A 241 29.55 30.10 5.51
C SER A 241 28.23 29.71 4.84
N ASP A 242 27.28 30.64 4.76
CA ASP A 242 26.02 30.41 4.06
C ASP A 242 26.24 30.00 2.59
N ALA A 243 27.25 30.58 1.93
CA ALA A 243 27.61 30.21 0.57
C ALA A 243 28.10 28.75 0.47
N MET A 244 28.91 28.29 1.44
CA MET A 244 29.36 26.89 1.48
C MET A 244 28.18 25.93 1.68
N ARG A 245 27.21 26.29 2.50
CA ARG A 245 26.02 25.47 2.76
C ARG A 245 25.06 25.43 1.58
N ARG A 246 24.85 26.57 0.91
CA ARG A 246 24.06 26.60 -0.35
C ARG A 246 24.69 25.72 -1.42
N ARG A 247 26.01 25.83 -1.61
CA ARG A 247 26.75 24.97 -2.54
C ARG A 247 26.66 23.49 -2.17
N ALA A 248 26.85 23.15 -0.90
CA ALA A 248 26.73 21.76 -0.44
C ALA A 248 25.33 21.18 -0.71
N ALA A 249 24.27 21.98 -0.53
CA ALA A 249 22.90 21.56 -0.83
C ALA A 249 22.67 21.37 -2.34
N THR A 250 23.06 22.35 -3.16
CA THR A 250 23.02 22.24 -4.63
C THR A 250 23.74 20.97 -5.10
N ASP A 251 25.00 20.81 -4.69
CA ASP A 251 25.82 19.69 -5.11
C ASP A 251 25.27 18.34 -4.63
N TYR A 252 24.68 18.28 -3.43
CA TYR A 252 24.05 17.06 -2.90
C TYR A 252 22.77 16.71 -3.67
N ASN A 253 21.88 17.68 -3.85
CA ASN A 253 20.60 17.50 -4.51
C ASN A 253 20.77 17.01 -5.96
N LEU A 254 21.66 17.64 -6.73
CA LEU A 254 21.95 17.21 -8.10
C LEU A 254 22.53 15.79 -8.16
N ARG A 255 23.35 15.37 -7.17
CA ARG A 255 23.80 13.98 -7.07
C ARG A 255 22.66 13.01 -6.80
N VAL A 256 21.68 13.38 -5.99
CA VAL A 256 20.50 12.55 -5.72
C VAL A 256 19.65 12.39 -6.98
N LEU A 257 19.44 13.46 -7.75
CA LEU A 257 18.69 13.35 -9.02
C LEU A 257 19.36 12.37 -9.99
N VAL A 258 20.66 12.51 -10.23
CA VAL A 258 21.40 11.59 -11.11
C VAL A 258 21.49 10.18 -10.54
N LEU A 259 21.66 10.04 -9.22
CA LEU A 259 21.64 8.74 -8.53
C LEU A 259 20.36 7.97 -8.89
N LEU A 260 19.19 8.61 -8.77
CA LEU A 260 17.91 7.95 -9.04
C LEU A 260 17.79 7.56 -10.50
N CYS A 261 18.11 8.45 -11.44
CA CYS A 261 18.06 8.11 -12.87
C CYS A 261 19.00 6.95 -13.22
N ALA A 262 20.24 6.99 -12.75
CA ALA A 262 21.21 5.92 -12.97
C ALA A 262 20.77 4.61 -12.33
N TYR A 263 20.23 4.67 -11.11
CA TYR A 263 19.68 3.51 -10.42
C TYR A 263 18.52 2.89 -11.21
N VAL A 264 17.58 3.70 -11.69
CA VAL A 264 16.46 3.24 -12.53
C VAL A 264 17.01 2.51 -13.75
N PHE A 265 17.88 3.14 -14.55
CA PHE A 265 18.43 2.48 -15.73
C PHE A 265 19.14 1.17 -15.41
N ASN A 266 19.93 1.11 -14.33
CA ASN A 266 20.67 -0.11 -13.98
C ASN A 266 19.76 -1.27 -13.53
N ASN A 267 18.54 -1.00 -13.05
CA ASN A 267 17.67 -2.00 -12.44
C ASN A 267 16.35 -2.23 -13.19
N THR A 268 16.06 -1.44 -14.23
CA THR A 268 14.83 -1.54 -15.03
C THR A 268 15.21 -1.61 -16.51
N PRO A 269 15.40 -2.81 -17.09
CA PRO A 269 15.87 -2.95 -18.46
C PRO A 269 14.87 -2.43 -19.50
N ASP A 270 13.57 -2.42 -19.16
CA ASP A 270 12.48 -2.00 -20.05
C ASP A 270 12.38 -0.47 -20.18
N LEU A 271 12.95 0.27 -19.22
CA LEU A 271 12.93 1.73 -19.22
C LEU A 271 14.16 2.30 -19.94
N HIS A 272 13.95 3.21 -20.88
CA HIS A 272 15.01 3.86 -21.64
C HIS A 272 15.04 5.39 -21.47
N ARG A 273 13.98 5.98 -20.90
CA ARG A 273 13.93 7.41 -20.57
C ARG A 273 13.41 7.67 -19.15
N VAL A 274 14.06 8.58 -18.44
CA VAL A 274 13.66 9.04 -17.11
C VAL A 274 13.52 10.56 -17.10
N TRP A 275 12.32 11.04 -16.79
CA TRP A 275 12.04 12.43 -16.47
C TRP A 275 12.28 12.65 -14.99
N VAL A 276 13.10 13.63 -14.64
CA VAL A 276 13.44 13.91 -13.24
C VAL A 276 13.27 15.39 -12.91
N SER A 277 12.66 15.69 -11.77
CA SER A 277 12.56 17.04 -11.23
C SER A 277 12.98 17.09 -9.76
N GLY A 278 13.67 18.17 -9.40
CA GLY A 278 13.95 18.53 -8.02
C GLY A 278 13.07 19.72 -7.62
N VAL A 279 12.21 19.54 -6.63
CA VAL A 279 11.22 20.53 -6.19
C VAL A 279 11.43 20.94 -4.74
N VAL A 280 10.97 22.14 -4.39
CA VAL A 280 10.88 22.61 -3.00
C VAL A 280 9.44 22.97 -2.71
N ASP A 281 8.84 22.20 -1.80
CA ASP A 281 7.51 22.46 -1.29
C ASP A 281 7.57 23.20 0.04
N THR A 282 6.79 24.28 0.12
CA THR A 282 6.48 24.97 1.36
C THR A 282 4.96 24.90 1.60
N ALA A 283 4.51 25.40 2.74
CA ALA A 283 3.07 25.45 3.04
C ALA A 283 2.25 26.24 2.00
N THR A 284 2.87 27.13 1.21
CA THR A 284 2.17 28.03 0.29
C THR A 284 2.74 28.03 -1.13
N SER A 285 3.76 27.22 -1.42
CA SER A 285 4.41 27.23 -2.73
C SER A 285 4.97 25.87 -3.11
N HIS A 286 4.84 25.53 -4.39
CA HIS A 286 5.58 24.47 -5.06
C HIS A 286 6.45 25.11 -6.14
N ALA A 287 7.74 24.78 -6.19
CA ALA A 287 8.66 25.31 -7.20
C ALA A 287 9.71 24.27 -7.61
N CYS A 288 9.92 24.13 -8.91
CA CYS A 288 10.98 23.31 -9.49
C CYS A 288 12.29 24.08 -9.54
N TYR A 289 13.40 23.44 -9.19
CA TYR A 289 14.76 24.01 -9.18
C TYR A 289 15.71 23.32 -10.17
N CYS A 290 15.34 22.12 -10.62
CA CYS A 290 16.05 21.40 -11.66
C CYS A 290 15.07 20.44 -12.34
N SER A 291 15.09 20.38 -13.67
CA SER A 291 14.27 19.44 -14.45
C SER A 291 15.07 18.91 -15.63
N ALA A 292 15.04 17.60 -15.87
CA ALA A 292 15.73 16.96 -16.97
C ALA A 292 14.93 15.78 -17.51
N ALA A 293 15.16 15.45 -18.79
CA ALA A 293 14.75 14.19 -19.39
C ALA A 293 16.02 13.50 -19.86
N LEU A 294 16.35 12.38 -19.22
CA LEU A 294 17.58 11.65 -19.49
C LEU A 294 17.23 10.36 -20.21
N GLU A 295 18.03 10.01 -21.20
CA GLU A 295 18.04 8.70 -21.84
C GLU A 295 19.10 7.81 -21.18
N ARG A 296 18.96 6.49 -21.32
CA ARG A 296 19.88 5.52 -20.73
C ARG A 296 21.34 5.78 -21.15
N GLU A 297 21.52 6.06 -22.44
CA GLU A 297 22.82 6.32 -23.06
C GLU A 297 23.51 7.57 -22.50
N ASP A 298 22.75 8.53 -21.96
CA ASP A 298 23.30 9.76 -21.40
C ASP A 298 24.17 9.50 -20.16
N LEU A 299 23.93 8.40 -19.45
CA LEU A 299 24.65 8.03 -18.22
C LEU A 299 25.62 6.86 -18.42
N GLU A 300 25.67 6.27 -19.62
CA GLU A 300 26.57 5.14 -19.91
C GLU A 300 28.06 5.55 -19.80
N GLY A 301 28.82 4.78 -19.03
CA GLY A 301 30.26 5.01 -18.85
C GLY A 301 30.63 6.22 -17.98
N ILE A 302 29.66 6.95 -17.42
CA ILE A 302 29.93 8.07 -16.51
C ILE A 302 30.30 7.55 -15.12
N ASP A 303 31.48 7.95 -14.63
CA ASP A 303 31.89 7.72 -13.24
C ASP A 303 31.21 8.73 -12.29
N LEU A 304 29.98 8.39 -11.86
CA LEU A 304 29.18 9.19 -10.94
C LEU A 304 29.88 9.47 -9.60
N ALA A 305 30.87 8.65 -9.21
CA ALA A 305 31.66 8.87 -8.00
C ALA A 305 32.51 10.14 -8.06
N ARG A 306 32.96 10.50 -9.27
CA ARG A 306 33.94 11.57 -9.51
C ARG A 306 33.38 12.76 -10.28
N ALA A 307 32.18 12.62 -10.84
CA ALA A 307 31.54 13.69 -11.58
C ALA A 307 31.28 14.91 -10.69
N GLU A 308 31.56 16.10 -11.24
CA GLU A 308 31.14 17.36 -10.64
C GLU A 308 29.66 17.59 -11.03
N PRO A 309 28.73 17.64 -10.06
CA PRO A 309 27.30 17.50 -10.33
C PRO A 309 26.72 18.65 -11.16
N VAL A 310 27.19 19.89 -10.98
CA VAL A 310 26.68 21.02 -11.77
C VAL A 310 27.08 20.88 -13.23
N SER A 311 28.35 20.54 -13.48
CA SER A 311 28.89 20.30 -14.82
C SER A 311 28.23 19.10 -15.48
N LEU A 312 27.98 18.04 -14.72
CA LEU A 312 27.26 16.86 -15.22
C LEU A 312 25.83 17.22 -15.63
N MET A 313 25.07 17.91 -14.78
CA MET A 313 23.69 18.28 -15.11
C MET A 313 23.59 19.23 -16.30
N ARG A 314 24.57 20.15 -16.45
CA ARG A 314 24.69 20.98 -17.67
C ARG A 314 25.02 20.15 -18.92
N PHE A 315 25.91 19.16 -18.79
CA PHE A 315 26.22 18.23 -19.89
C PHE A 315 24.97 17.44 -20.32
N LEU A 316 24.16 17.01 -19.34
CA LEU A 316 22.89 16.32 -19.52
C LEU A 316 21.73 17.25 -19.95
N CYS A 317 22.03 18.50 -20.31
CA CYS A 317 21.04 19.49 -20.76
C CYS A 317 19.87 19.72 -19.79
N ALA A 318 20.09 19.54 -18.48
CA ALA A 318 19.08 19.82 -17.47
C ALA A 318 18.69 21.31 -17.48
N SER A 319 17.39 21.58 -17.39
CA SER A 319 16.84 22.89 -17.08
C SER A 319 17.18 23.22 -15.63
N MET A 320 18.15 24.11 -15.43
CA MET A 320 18.59 24.58 -14.11
C MET A 320 19.15 26.00 -14.23
N ASP A 321 18.88 26.83 -13.24
CA ASP A 321 19.52 28.12 -13.05
C ASP A 321 20.41 28.03 -11.80
N GLU A 322 21.72 27.89 -12.03
CA GLU A 322 22.72 27.80 -10.95
C GLU A 322 23.65 29.00 -11.02
N SER A 323 23.68 29.76 -9.94
CA SER A 323 24.59 30.90 -9.75
C SER A 323 25.20 30.89 -8.35
N ASP A 324 26.52 31.08 -8.28
CA ASP A 324 27.30 31.13 -7.04
C ASP A 324 27.02 29.96 -6.06
N GLY A 325 26.85 28.74 -6.59
CA GLY A 325 26.58 27.53 -5.81
C GLY A 325 25.12 27.39 -5.36
N THR A 326 24.19 28.17 -5.91
CA THR A 326 22.78 28.17 -5.50
C THR A 326 21.88 27.93 -6.70
N LEU A 327 20.94 27.00 -6.56
CA LEU A 327 19.85 26.80 -7.53
C LEU A 327 18.74 27.85 -7.33
N ALA A 328 18.25 28.39 -8.44
CA ALA A 328 17.05 29.22 -8.49
C ALA A 328 15.88 28.46 -9.14
N PRO A 329 14.62 28.87 -8.90
CA PRO A 329 13.46 28.25 -9.53
C PRO A 329 13.49 28.33 -11.06
N VAL A 330 13.07 27.25 -11.71
CA VAL A 330 12.94 27.10 -13.16
C VAL A 330 11.57 26.55 -13.53
N ALA A 331 11.19 26.62 -14.81
CA ALA A 331 10.01 25.93 -15.31
C ALA A 331 10.24 24.41 -15.31
N GLN A 332 9.27 23.65 -14.79
CA GLN A 332 9.30 22.19 -14.84
C GLN A 332 8.95 21.70 -16.25
N GLY A 333 9.75 20.77 -16.76
CA GLY A 333 9.62 20.28 -18.15
C GLY A 333 8.55 19.22 -18.37
N PHE A 334 7.93 18.72 -17.31
CA PHE A 334 6.89 17.67 -17.34
C PHE A 334 5.98 17.74 -16.11
N SER A 335 4.78 17.18 -16.21
CA SER A 335 3.89 16.91 -15.07
C SER A 335 3.76 15.42 -14.80
N MET A 336 3.67 15.03 -13.53
CA MET A 336 3.44 13.66 -13.09
C MET A 336 2.10 13.10 -13.58
N ASP A 337 1.15 13.97 -13.90
CA ASP A 337 -0.23 13.61 -14.27
C ASP A 337 -0.47 13.68 -15.80
N GLU A 338 0.58 13.82 -16.60
CA GLU A 338 0.46 13.74 -18.06
C GLU A 338 -0.04 12.37 -18.52
N GLU A 339 -0.87 12.35 -19.56
CA GLU A 339 -1.43 11.12 -20.18
C GLU A 339 -0.34 10.09 -20.53
N ARG A 340 0.89 10.53 -20.80
CA ARG A 340 2.02 9.64 -21.08
C ARG A 340 2.41 8.77 -19.89
N PHE A 341 2.31 9.29 -18.67
CA PHE A 341 2.61 8.54 -17.44
C PHE A 341 1.34 7.96 -16.81
N CYS A 342 0.19 8.60 -17.07
CA CYS A 342 -1.12 8.25 -16.54
C CYS A 342 -2.16 7.98 -17.66
N PRO A 343 -1.98 6.97 -18.54
CA PRO A 343 -2.94 6.68 -19.59
C PRO A 343 -4.33 6.37 -19.02
N LYS A 344 -5.37 7.06 -19.50
CA LYS A 344 -6.77 6.88 -19.06
C LYS A 344 -7.26 5.44 -19.24
N GLY A 345 -6.72 4.73 -20.24
CA GLY A 345 -7.03 3.33 -20.51
C GLY A 345 -6.76 2.38 -19.33
N ARG A 346 -5.91 2.77 -18.37
CA ARG A 346 -5.59 1.98 -17.17
C ARG A 346 -6.77 1.78 -16.22
N TYR A 347 -7.77 2.64 -16.31
CA TYR A 347 -9.00 2.64 -15.50
C TYR A 347 -10.24 2.21 -16.30
N ARG A 348 -10.05 1.60 -17.47
CA ARG A 348 -11.16 1.05 -18.24
C ARG A 348 -11.99 0.08 -17.40
N THR A 349 -13.29 0.08 -17.66
CA THR A 349 -14.23 -0.82 -16.98
C THR A 349 -13.97 -2.26 -17.38
N VAL A 350 -13.49 -3.07 -16.43
CA VAL A 350 -13.12 -4.48 -16.62
C VAL A 350 -14.30 -5.29 -17.19
N GLU A 351 -15.51 -5.05 -16.67
CA GLU A 351 -16.71 -5.80 -17.05
C GLU A 351 -17.15 -5.59 -18.51
N LEU A 352 -16.69 -4.50 -19.14
CA LEU A 352 -17.08 -4.12 -20.50
C LEU A 352 -15.97 -4.40 -21.52
N SER A 353 -14.92 -5.11 -21.14
CA SER A 353 -13.74 -5.36 -21.96
C SER A 353 -13.65 -6.80 -22.47
N ASP A 354 -13.79 -6.95 -23.78
CA ASP A 354 -13.58 -8.22 -24.49
C ASP A 354 -12.11 -8.47 -24.86
N GLU A 355 -11.18 -7.65 -24.38
CA GLU A 355 -9.78 -7.81 -24.68
C GLU A 355 -9.22 -9.10 -24.09
N ARG A 356 -8.35 -9.74 -24.86
CA ARG A 356 -7.59 -10.90 -24.42
C ARG A 356 -6.34 -10.43 -23.66
N LEU A 357 -6.03 -11.10 -22.55
CA LEU A 357 -4.79 -10.84 -21.80
C LEU A 357 -3.57 -11.10 -22.69
N SER A 358 -2.55 -10.24 -22.55
CA SER A 358 -1.42 -10.18 -23.48
C SER A 358 -0.55 -11.44 -23.47
N SER A 359 -0.48 -12.15 -22.34
CA SER A 359 0.40 -13.30 -22.15
C SER A 359 -0.28 -14.49 -21.45
N ALA A 360 0.28 -15.69 -21.65
CA ALA A 360 -0.16 -16.89 -20.95
C ALA A 360 0.13 -16.82 -19.44
N SER A 361 1.19 -16.11 -19.05
CA SER A 361 1.53 -15.89 -17.63
C SER A 361 0.50 -14.99 -16.95
N ALA A 362 0.13 -13.88 -17.57
CA ALA A 362 -0.94 -13.01 -17.07
C ALA A 362 -2.26 -13.77 -16.94
N ALA A 363 -2.60 -14.59 -17.94
CA ALA A 363 -3.79 -15.43 -17.90
C ALA A 363 -3.78 -16.46 -16.76
N ALA A 364 -2.62 -17.06 -16.46
CA ALA A 364 -2.47 -17.98 -15.34
C ALA A 364 -2.58 -17.27 -13.98
N ASN A 365 -1.90 -16.13 -13.83
CA ASN A 365 -1.85 -15.36 -12.58
C ASN A 365 -3.18 -14.67 -12.24
N LEU A 366 -4.01 -14.37 -13.24
CA LEU A 366 -5.37 -13.84 -13.08
C LEU A 366 -6.45 -14.93 -13.14
N GLY A 367 -6.06 -16.16 -13.49
CA GLY A 367 -6.94 -17.33 -13.64
C GLY A 367 -8.02 -17.18 -14.74
N CYS A 368 -7.82 -16.31 -15.72
CA CYS A 368 -8.76 -16.11 -16.83
C CYS A 368 -8.04 -15.75 -18.12
N ARG A 369 -8.71 -15.76 -19.28
CA ARG A 369 -8.07 -15.48 -20.59
C ARG A 369 -8.40 -14.10 -21.15
N TYR A 370 -9.47 -13.51 -20.68
CA TYR A 370 -10.01 -12.23 -21.16
C TYR A 370 -10.26 -11.32 -19.97
N VAL A 371 -10.19 -10.01 -20.18
CA VAL A 371 -10.31 -8.99 -19.13
C VAL A 371 -11.67 -9.10 -18.40
N HIS A 372 -12.78 -9.26 -19.12
CA HIS A 372 -14.10 -9.50 -18.49
C HIS A 372 -14.14 -10.77 -17.61
N GLY A 373 -13.15 -11.67 -17.71
CA GLY A 373 -12.97 -12.79 -16.80
C GLY A 373 -12.69 -12.37 -15.36
N LEU A 374 -12.37 -11.10 -15.12
CA LEU A 374 -12.22 -10.47 -13.80
C LEU A 374 -13.48 -9.71 -13.34
N SER A 375 -14.61 -9.82 -14.04
CA SER A 375 -15.81 -9.08 -13.69
C SER A 375 -16.30 -9.36 -12.25
N VAL A 376 -16.71 -8.31 -11.55
CA VAL A 376 -17.33 -8.40 -10.20
C VAL A 376 -18.66 -7.64 -10.11
N ARG A 377 -18.91 -6.70 -11.04
CA ARG A 377 -20.14 -5.90 -11.07
C ARG A 377 -21.10 -6.38 -12.16
N GLU A 378 -22.16 -7.06 -11.76
CA GLU A 378 -23.26 -7.44 -12.67
C GLU A 378 -23.89 -6.23 -13.35
N ASP A 379 -23.94 -5.08 -12.66
CA ASP A 379 -24.62 -3.89 -13.11
C ASP A 379 -23.75 -2.92 -13.92
N ALA A 380 -22.52 -3.31 -14.28
CA ALA A 380 -21.57 -2.42 -14.94
C ALA A 380 -22.07 -1.83 -16.27
N ALA A 381 -22.74 -2.64 -17.11
CA ALA A 381 -23.32 -2.16 -18.37
C ALA A 381 -24.44 -1.14 -18.14
N ARG A 382 -25.30 -1.38 -17.14
CA ARG A 382 -26.35 -0.43 -16.74
C ARG A 382 -25.75 0.86 -16.18
N ALA A 383 -24.74 0.75 -15.33
CA ALA A 383 -24.07 1.91 -14.72
C ALA A 383 -23.38 2.79 -15.78
N GLU A 384 -22.73 2.19 -16.77
CA GLU A 384 -22.08 2.95 -17.85
C GLU A 384 -23.10 3.68 -18.73
N VAL A 385 -24.22 3.03 -19.05
CA VAL A 385 -25.31 3.66 -19.80
C VAL A 385 -25.96 4.77 -18.99
N ALA A 386 -26.17 4.55 -17.69
CA ALA A 386 -26.69 5.56 -16.77
C ALA A 386 -25.80 6.81 -16.75
N ARG A 387 -24.48 6.63 -16.59
CA ARG A 387 -23.50 7.73 -16.61
C ARG A 387 -23.52 8.51 -17.93
N LYS A 388 -23.53 7.81 -19.07
CA LYS A 388 -23.64 8.44 -20.39
C LYS A 388 -24.96 9.20 -20.56
N ALA A 389 -26.07 8.61 -20.10
CA ALA A 389 -27.38 9.23 -20.17
C ALA A 389 -27.49 10.48 -19.30
N SER A 390 -26.98 10.44 -18.07
CA SER A 390 -26.91 11.58 -17.15
C SER A 390 -26.04 12.71 -17.69
N ALA A 391 -24.92 12.40 -18.35
CA ALA A 391 -24.07 13.40 -19.00
C ALA A 391 -24.70 14.01 -20.27
N ALA A 392 -25.69 13.33 -20.86
CA ALA A 392 -26.38 13.75 -22.08
C ALA A 392 -27.73 14.43 -21.81
N LEU A 393 -28.03 14.78 -20.55
CA LEU A 393 -29.26 15.50 -20.21
C LEU A 393 -29.26 16.90 -20.84
N GLY A 394 -30.34 17.18 -21.55
CA GLY A 394 -30.64 18.43 -22.21
C GLY A 394 -31.74 19.23 -21.49
N PRO A 395 -32.23 20.31 -22.11
CA PRO A 395 -33.14 21.28 -21.51
C PRO A 395 -34.61 20.85 -21.40
N SER A 396 -34.99 19.65 -21.84
CA SER A 396 -36.41 19.23 -21.84
C SER A 396 -36.58 17.72 -21.61
N THR A 397 -37.72 17.33 -21.01
CA THR A 397 -38.10 15.92 -20.81
C THR A 397 -38.05 15.11 -22.10
N GLU A 398 -38.54 15.67 -23.22
CA GLU A 398 -38.58 14.98 -24.51
C GLU A 398 -37.17 14.64 -25.02
N GLU A 399 -36.25 15.60 -24.88
CA GLU A 399 -34.85 15.40 -25.27
C GLU A 399 -34.15 14.41 -24.33
N ASN A 400 -34.39 14.51 -23.02
CA ASN A 400 -33.83 13.59 -22.03
C ASN A 400 -34.31 12.15 -22.25
N VAL A 401 -35.61 11.94 -22.46
CA VAL A 401 -36.19 10.63 -22.76
C VAL A 401 -35.63 10.07 -24.07
N ARG A 402 -35.46 10.91 -25.10
CA ARG A 402 -34.86 10.48 -26.37
C ARG A 402 -33.42 10.01 -26.16
N SER A 403 -32.58 10.84 -25.53
CA SER A 403 -31.18 10.52 -25.24
C SER A 403 -31.04 9.24 -24.42
N VAL A 404 -31.81 9.11 -23.34
CA VAL A 404 -31.84 7.92 -22.46
C VAL A 404 -32.15 6.65 -23.27
N LEU A 405 -33.18 6.67 -24.12
CA LEU A 405 -33.59 5.51 -24.91
C LEU A 405 -32.64 5.22 -26.08
N GLU A 406 -32.01 6.24 -26.68
CA GLU A 406 -31.03 6.07 -27.76
C GLU A 406 -29.74 5.44 -27.23
N ILE A 407 -29.17 5.97 -26.16
CA ILE A 407 -27.95 5.43 -25.52
C ILE A 407 -28.18 3.99 -25.05
N ALA A 408 -29.35 3.69 -24.48
CA ALA A 408 -29.69 2.34 -24.05
C ALA A 408 -29.90 1.36 -25.23
N ARG A 409 -30.36 1.82 -26.40
CA ARG A 409 -30.47 0.98 -27.59
C ARG A 409 -29.11 0.61 -28.16
N GLU A 410 -28.13 1.51 -28.08
CA GLU A 410 -26.77 1.27 -28.54
C GLU A 410 -26.06 0.15 -27.77
N SER A 411 -26.42 -0.08 -26.49
CA SER A 411 -25.83 -1.18 -25.71
C SER A 411 -26.27 -2.56 -26.20
N GLY A 412 -27.48 -2.68 -26.77
CA GLY A 412 -28.07 -3.96 -27.19
C GLY A 412 -28.48 -4.88 -26.03
N ASP A 413 -28.28 -4.48 -24.78
CA ASP A 413 -28.55 -5.28 -23.59
C ASP A 413 -30.05 -5.17 -23.20
N PRO A 414 -30.80 -6.30 -23.17
CA PRO A 414 -32.22 -6.30 -22.80
C PRO A 414 -32.52 -5.69 -21.42
N ASP A 415 -31.64 -5.89 -20.44
CA ASP A 415 -31.83 -5.41 -19.08
C ASP A 415 -31.58 -3.89 -19.00
N VAL A 416 -30.58 -3.40 -19.72
CA VAL A 416 -30.34 -1.95 -19.90
C VAL A 416 -31.54 -1.29 -20.59
N ILE A 417 -32.06 -1.92 -21.65
CA ILE A 417 -33.22 -1.42 -22.39
C ILE A 417 -34.46 -1.39 -21.50
N ALA A 418 -34.71 -2.42 -20.69
CA ALA A 418 -35.81 -2.45 -19.74
C ALA A 418 -35.68 -1.34 -18.68
N ALA A 419 -34.48 -1.16 -18.10
CA ALA A 419 -34.21 -0.10 -17.13
C ALA A 419 -34.43 1.30 -17.74
N SER A 420 -33.96 1.53 -18.97
CA SER A 420 -34.13 2.82 -19.67
C SER A 420 -35.60 3.17 -19.92
N ARG A 421 -36.47 2.17 -20.17
CA ARG A 421 -37.91 2.39 -20.33
C ARG A 421 -38.57 2.80 -19.03
N GLU A 422 -38.14 2.22 -17.91
CA GLU A 422 -38.64 2.61 -16.60
C GLU A 422 -38.19 4.02 -16.22
N VAL A 423 -36.92 4.36 -16.45
CA VAL A 423 -36.42 5.73 -16.25
C VAL A 423 -37.18 6.73 -17.11
N ALA A 424 -37.40 6.41 -18.39
CA ALA A 424 -38.19 7.25 -19.29
C ALA A 424 -39.63 7.44 -18.79
N ARG A 425 -40.29 6.38 -18.30
CA ARG A 425 -41.62 6.45 -17.69
C ARG A 425 -41.64 7.42 -16.51
N ARG A 426 -40.70 7.28 -15.58
CA ARG A 426 -40.60 8.11 -14.37
C ARG A 426 -40.28 9.58 -14.66
N LEU A 427 -39.47 9.86 -15.69
CA LEU A 427 -39.25 11.22 -16.19
C LEU A 427 -40.54 11.82 -16.76
N ILE A 428 -41.28 11.07 -17.58
CA ILE A 428 -42.56 11.53 -18.16
C ILE A 428 -43.60 11.81 -17.08
N GLU A 429 -43.63 10.99 -16.03
CA GLU A 429 -44.56 11.13 -14.90
C GLU A 429 -44.13 12.22 -13.90
N GLY A 430 -42.93 12.79 -14.04
CA GLY A 430 -42.39 13.81 -13.14
C GLY A 430 -42.00 13.25 -11.76
N GLU A 431 -41.72 11.95 -11.66
CA GLU A 431 -41.24 11.31 -10.42
C GLU A 431 -39.74 11.53 -10.17
N ILE A 432 -39.00 11.94 -11.20
CA ILE A 432 -37.57 12.24 -11.17
C ILE A 432 -37.39 13.67 -11.65
N ASP A 433 -36.54 14.43 -10.96
CA ASP A 433 -36.14 15.75 -11.44
C ASP A 433 -35.26 15.59 -12.69
N GLU A 434 -35.78 16.01 -13.83
CA GLU A 434 -35.10 15.93 -15.13
C GLU A 434 -33.85 16.82 -15.24
N SER A 435 -33.69 17.75 -14.29
CA SER A 435 -32.52 18.63 -14.18
C SER A 435 -31.48 18.12 -13.20
N ASP A 436 -31.74 16.98 -12.55
CA ASP A 436 -30.84 16.32 -11.60
C ASP A 436 -30.20 15.06 -12.22
N PRO A 437 -28.93 15.15 -12.69
CA PRO A 437 -28.22 14.01 -13.26
C PRO A 437 -28.05 12.85 -12.27
N GLU A 438 -27.97 13.14 -10.98
CA GLU A 438 -27.81 12.14 -9.93
C GLU A 438 -29.12 11.34 -9.75
N ALA A 439 -30.27 12.01 -9.78
CA ALA A 439 -31.57 11.36 -9.70
C ALA A 439 -31.85 10.42 -10.90
N VAL A 440 -31.42 10.82 -12.10
CA VAL A 440 -31.50 9.97 -13.30
C VAL A 440 -30.59 8.75 -13.17
N GLU A 441 -29.36 8.94 -12.69
CA GLU A 441 -28.40 7.85 -12.49
C GLU A 441 -28.89 6.87 -11.41
N GLU A 442 -29.42 7.37 -10.30
CA GLU A 442 -30.00 6.57 -9.22
C GLU A 442 -31.21 5.79 -9.73
N SER A 443 -32.08 6.38 -10.55
CA SER A 443 -33.23 5.66 -11.10
C SER A 443 -32.81 4.53 -12.04
N PHE A 444 -31.73 4.70 -12.81
CA PHE A 444 -31.17 3.61 -13.62
C PHE A 444 -30.65 2.47 -12.74
N LYS A 445 -29.95 2.80 -11.65
CA LYS A 445 -29.45 1.82 -10.67
C LYS A 445 -30.60 1.14 -9.91
N ALA A 446 -31.68 1.85 -9.61
CA ALA A 446 -32.83 1.38 -8.85
C ALA A 446 -33.88 0.63 -9.70
N ALA A 447 -33.75 0.60 -11.02
CA ALA A 447 -34.72 -0.02 -11.93
C ALA A 447 -34.91 -1.54 -11.72
N SER A 448 -34.10 -2.18 -10.87
CA SER A 448 -34.35 -3.56 -10.44
C SER A 448 -35.37 -3.60 -9.31
N ALA A 449 -36.57 -4.12 -9.60
CA ALA A 449 -37.64 -4.32 -8.60
C ALA A 449 -37.14 -5.08 -7.36
N LEU A 450 -36.28 -6.08 -7.54
CA LEU A 450 -35.71 -6.86 -6.43
C LEU A 450 -34.83 -6.00 -5.51
N ARG A 451 -34.06 -5.06 -6.05
CA ARG A 451 -33.19 -4.17 -5.25
C ARG A 451 -34.02 -3.25 -4.34
N GLN A 452 -35.12 -2.70 -4.84
CA GLN A 452 -36.05 -1.90 -4.04
C GLN A 452 -36.71 -2.75 -2.94
N THR A 453 -37.19 -3.95 -3.29
CA THR A 453 -37.77 -4.88 -2.32
C THR A 453 -36.80 -5.22 -1.19
N VAL A 454 -35.53 -5.49 -1.51
CA VAL A 454 -34.47 -5.76 -0.51
C VAL A 454 -34.28 -4.57 0.43
N ALA A 455 -34.21 -3.35 -0.11
CA ALA A 455 -34.04 -2.15 0.70
C ALA A 455 -35.22 -1.93 1.66
N ASP A 456 -36.45 -2.16 1.21
CA ASP A 456 -37.64 -2.02 2.05
C ASP A 456 -37.79 -3.16 3.06
N ALA A 457 -37.44 -4.39 2.68
CA ALA A 457 -37.39 -5.53 3.59
C ALA A 457 -36.36 -5.34 4.70
N GLN A 458 -35.19 -4.78 4.38
CA GLN A 458 -34.16 -4.47 5.36
C GLN A 458 -34.66 -3.44 6.40
N LYS A 459 -35.39 -2.40 5.99
CA LYS A 459 -36.02 -1.44 6.91
C LYS A 459 -37.03 -2.12 7.84
N LYS A 460 -37.83 -3.07 7.32
CA LYS A 460 -38.77 -3.87 8.12
C LYS A 460 -38.04 -4.69 9.18
N LEU A 461 -36.97 -5.38 8.78
CA LEU A 461 -36.15 -6.18 9.71
C LEU A 461 -35.56 -5.33 10.82
N PHE A 462 -35.02 -4.14 10.49
CA PHE A 462 -34.51 -3.19 11.49
C PHE A 462 -35.58 -2.62 12.42
N ALA A 463 -36.83 -2.54 11.95
CA ALA A 463 -37.98 -2.16 12.78
C ALA A 463 -38.50 -3.32 13.66
N GLY A 464 -37.90 -4.51 13.58
CA GLY A 464 -38.34 -5.71 14.31
C GLY A 464 -39.47 -6.49 13.62
N ASP A 465 -39.87 -6.12 12.40
CA ASP A 465 -40.90 -6.80 11.60
C ASP A 465 -40.27 -7.94 10.78
N ALA A 466 -39.81 -8.99 11.46
CA ALA A 466 -39.19 -10.16 10.81
C ALA A 466 -40.19 -10.93 9.93
N GLU A 467 -41.46 -11.02 10.34
CA GLU A 467 -42.51 -11.70 9.58
C GLU A 467 -42.82 -10.97 8.27
N GLY A 468 -42.99 -9.64 8.33
CA GLY A 468 -43.21 -8.82 7.13
C GLY A 468 -41.99 -8.75 6.22
N CYS A 469 -40.77 -8.79 6.77
CA CYS A 469 -39.54 -8.93 5.98
C CYS A 469 -39.52 -10.27 5.22
N ALA A 470 -39.71 -11.38 5.93
CA ALA A 470 -39.71 -12.72 5.33
C ALA A 470 -40.77 -12.85 4.22
N ALA A 471 -41.99 -12.38 4.46
CA ALA A 471 -43.08 -12.48 3.48
C ALA A 471 -42.77 -11.74 2.16
N VAL A 472 -42.31 -10.49 2.27
CA VAL A 472 -42.02 -9.64 1.11
C VAL A 472 -40.83 -10.18 0.31
N VAL A 473 -39.78 -10.65 1.00
CA VAL A 473 -38.60 -11.23 0.33
C VAL A 473 -38.94 -12.55 -0.33
N ALA A 474 -39.67 -13.45 0.35
CA ALA A 474 -40.07 -14.74 -0.21
C ALA A 474 -40.95 -14.58 -1.46
N GLU A 475 -41.88 -13.62 -1.45
CA GLU A 475 -42.71 -13.30 -2.63
C GLU A 475 -41.85 -12.84 -3.83
N ALA A 476 -40.84 -12.01 -3.57
CA ALA A 476 -39.93 -11.53 -4.62
C ALA A 476 -38.97 -12.61 -5.14
N LEU A 477 -38.57 -13.56 -4.31
CA LEU A 477 -37.69 -14.68 -4.68
C LEU A 477 -38.42 -15.80 -5.43
N ALA A 478 -39.70 -16.03 -5.12
CA ALA A 478 -40.51 -17.12 -5.70
C ALA A 478 -40.42 -17.25 -7.24
N PRO A 479 -40.57 -16.18 -8.07
CA PRO A 479 -40.47 -16.31 -9.52
C PRO A 479 -39.04 -16.67 -9.98
N ILE A 480 -38.00 -16.20 -9.28
CA ILE A 480 -36.60 -16.46 -9.62
C ILE A 480 -36.24 -17.92 -9.34
N GLU A 481 -36.72 -18.45 -8.22
CA GLU A 481 -36.53 -19.84 -7.83
C GLU A 481 -37.31 -20.81 -8.73
N ALA A 482 -38.54 -20.45 -9.11
CA ALA A 482 -39.34 -21.24 -10.04
C ALA A 482 -38.65 -21.40 -11.41
N ASP A 483 -37.99 -20.35 -11.89
CA ASP A 483 -37.19 -20.35 -13.11
C ASP A 483 -35.81 -21.04 -12.95
N SER A 484 -35.39 -21.34 -11.71
CA SER A 484 -34.04 -21.83 -11.39
C SER A 484 -32.92 -20.95 -12.00
N ARG A 485 -33.15 -19.62 -12.06
CA ARG A 485 -32.39 -18.68 -12.88
C ARG A 485 -30.88 -18.63 -12.58
N TYR A 486 -30.51 -18.74 -11.31
CA TYR A 486 -29.13 -18.63 -10.83
C TYR A 486 -28.58 -19.96 -10.30
N ARG A 487 -29.06 -21.08 -10.83
CA ARG A 487 -28.57 -22.41 -10.46
C ARG A 487 -27.42 -22.83 -11.36
N ASP A 488 -26.36 -23.37 -10.75
CA ASP A 488 -25.24 -23.95 -11.50
C ASP A 488 -25.70 -25.11 -12.39
N ASP A 489 -25.12 -25.22 -13.59
CA ASP A 489 -25.33 -26.36 -14.51
C ASP A 489 -23.98 -26.93 -15.00
N ALA A 490 -23.95 -27.72 -16.08
CA ALA A 490 -22.69 -28.29 -16.56
C ALA A 490 -21.73 -27.25 -17.20
N GLY A 491 -22.27 -26.17 -17.77
CA GLY A 491 -21.52 -25.17 -18.54
C GLY A 491 -21.34 -23.83 -17.83
N THR A 492 -22.18 -23.51 -16.86
CA THR A 492 -22.20 -22.21 -16.19
C THR A 492 -22.16 -22.33 -14.68
N ARG A 493 -21.36 -21.48 -14.03
CA ARG A 493 -21.39 -21.24 -12.58
C ARG A 493 -21.89 -19.83 -12.31
N TRP A 494 -22.79 -19.69 -11.34
CA TRP A 494 -23.35 -18.41 -10.93
C TRP A 494 -22.70 -17.96 -9.61
N ARG A 495 -21.91 -16.89 -9.64
CA ARG A 495 -21.14 -16.44 -8.48
C ARG A 495 -21.31 -14.95 -8.19
N LEU A 496 -21.04 -14.59 -6.94
CA LEU A 496 -20.90 -13.22 -6.48
C LEU A 496 -19.49 -13.05 -5.88
N PHE A 497 -18.87 -11.91 -6.14
CA PHE A 497 -17.57 -11.53 -5.59
C PHE A 497 -17.70 -10.14 -4.97
N ASP A 498 -17.16 -9.94 -3.78
CA ASP A 498 -17.18 -8.63 -3.12
C ASP A 498 -16.08 -7.70 -3.68
N GLY A 499 -15.04 -8.26 -4.31
CA GLY A 499 -13.96 -7.51 -4.97
C GLY A 499 -13.20 -8.33 -6.02
N TYR A 500 -12.28 -7.66 -6.73
CA TYR A 500 -11.42 -8.31 -7.73
C TYR A 500 -10.47 -9.34 -7.11
N ALA A 501 -10.04 -9.14 -5.86
CA ALA A 501 -9.22 -10.11 -5.14
C ALA A 501 -9.95 -11.45 -4.99
N ASP A 502 -11.21 -11.43 -4.56
CA ASP A 502 -12.04 -12.64 -4.48
C ASP A 502 -12.19 -13.29 -5.84
N ARG A 503 -12.39 -12.49 -6.89
CA ARG A 503 -12.53 -13.01 -8.24
C ARG A 503 -11.27 -13.76 -8.71
N VAL A 504 -10.08 -13.22 -8.45
CA VAL A 504 -8.80 -13.86 -8.81
C VAL A 504 -8.55 -15.11 -7.96
N ILE A 505 -8.82 -15.05 -6.65
CA ILE A 505 -8.72 -16.21 -5.75
C ILE A 505 -9.65 -17.33 -6.21
N TYR A 506 -10.90 -17.00 -6.57
CA TYR A 506 -11.84 -17.97 -7.10
C TYR A 506 -11.33 -18.60 -8.40
N ASN A 507 -10.91 -17.78 -9.35
CA ASN A 507 -10.41 -18.24 -10.65
C ASN A 507 -9.21 -19.19 -10.51
N ARG A 508 -8.34 -18.98 -9.51
CA ARG A 508 -7.11 -19.77 -9.33
C ARG A 508 -7.28 -20.99 -8.45
N LEU A 509 -8.10 -20.90 -7.40
CA LEU A 509 -8.15 -21.91 -6.35
C LEU A 509 -9.46 -22.73 -6.35
N PHE A 510 -10.53 -22.22 -6.98
CA PHE A 510 -11.87 -22.81 -6.89
C PHE A 510 -12.54 -23.08 -8.24
N ALA A 511 -12.12 -22.40 -9.30
CA ALA A 511 -12.68 -22.64 -10.62
C ALA A 511 -12.26 -24.03 -11.10
N ASP A 512 -13.24 -24.94 -11.20
CA ASP A 512 -13.09 -26.19 -11.93
C ASP A 512 -12.86 -25.93 -13.42
N ASP A 513 -12.78 -26.98 -14.25
CA ASP A 513 -12.78 -26.92 -15.72
C ASP A 513 -14.12 -26.37 -16.33
N CYS A 514 -14.92 -25.63 -15.55
CA CYS A 514 -16.15 -25.03 -16.01
C CYS A 514 -15.87 -23.94 -17.06
N PRO A 515 -16.54 -23.97 -18.23
CA PRO A 515 -16.28 -23.02 -19.30
C PRO A 515 -16.64 -21.57 -18.98
N GLU A 516 -17.65 -21.32 -18.13
CA GLU A 516 -18.22 -19.99 -17.96
C GLU A 516 -18.64 -19.70 -16.51
N VAL A 517 -18.20 -18.55 -15.98
CA VAL A 517 -18.67 -18.02 -14.70
C VAL A 517 -19.43 -16.73 -14.96
N ARG A 518 -20.69 -16.68 -14.51
CA ARG A 518 -21.58 -15.52 -14.62
C ARG A 518 -21.87 -14.92 -13.26
N LEU A 519 -22.15 -13.62 -13.24
CA LEU A 519 -22.41 -12.88 -12.01
C LEU A 519 -23.88 -12.97 -11.61
N VAL A 520 -24.11 -13.20 -10.32
CA VAL A 520 -25.43 -13.11 -9.70
C VAL A 520 -25.68 -11.66 -9.29
N PRO A 521 -26.89 -11.10 -9.49
CA PRO A 521 -27.21 -9.77 -8.99
C PRO A 521 -27.08 -9.70 -7.47
N ARG A 522 -26.37 -8.69 -6.96
CA ARG A 522 -26.17 -8.46 -5.52
C ARG A 522 -27.48 -8.46 -4.73
N ALA A 523 -28.55 -7.88 -5.29
CA ALA A 523 -29.87 -7.87 -4.65
C ALA A 523 -30.45 -9.27 -4.42
N TYR A 524 -30.16 -10.25 -5.28
CA TYR A 524 -30.61 -11.62 -5.06
C TYR A 524 -29.86 -12.28 -3.90
N PHE A 525 -28.54 -12.06 -3.80
CA PHE A 525 -27.76 -12.50 -2.65
C PHE A 525 -28.23 -11.85 -1.34
N ASP A 526 -28.44 -10.54 -1.34
CA ASP A 526 -28.90 -9.79 -0.16
C ASP A 526 -30.30 -10.27 0.29
N ALA A 527 -31.19 -10.60 -0.66
CA ALA A 527 -32.49 -11.19 -0.37
C ALA A 527 -32.36 -12.55 0.33
N LEU A 528 -31.47 -13.45 -0.13
CA LEU A 528 -31.22 -14.73 0.55
C LEU A 528 -30.70 -14.54 1.99
N GLN A 529 -29.79 -13.58 2.19
CA GLN A 529 -29.25 -13.25 3.51
C GLN A 529 -30.33 -12.68 4.44
N LEU A 530 -31.16 -11.75 3.96
CA LEU A 530 -32.26 -11.17 4.73
C LEU A 530 -33.31 -12.21 5.10
N LEU A 531 -33.68 -13.09 4.17
CA LEU A 531 -34.66 -14.15 4.44
C LEU A 531 -34.11 -15.16 5.46
N SER A 532 -32.84 -15.56 5.31
CA SER A 532 -32.14 -16.40 6.29
C SER A 532 -32.13 -15.79 7.69
N ALA A 533 -31.75 -14.51 7.82
CA ALA A 533 -31.77 -13.79 9.09
C ALA A 533 -33.19 -13.68 9.68
N SER A 534 -34.20 -13.43 8.83
CA SER A 534 -35.60 -13.36 9.25
C SER A 534 -36.10 -14.70 9.77
N ASP A 535 -35.76 -15.80 9.09
CA ASP A 535 -36.14 -17.15 9.51
C ASP A 535 -35.46 -17.56 10.83
N LEU A 536 -34.21 -17.14 11.09
CA LEU A 536 -33.59 -17.33 12.41
C LEU A 536 -34.38 -16.61 13.52
N LEU A 537 -34.77 -15.35 13.30
CA LEU A 537 -35.57 -14.58 14.27
C LEU A 537 -36.98 -15.17 14.49
N LEU A 538 -37.50 -15.89 13.50
CA LEU A 538 -38.79 -16.57 13.56
C LEU A 538 -38.68 -18.02 14.07
N GLU A 539 -37.52 -18.41 14.62
CA GLU A 539 -37.24 -19.76 15.14
C GLU A 539 -37.39 -20.87 14.09
N ARG A 540 -36.94 -20.62 12.85
CA ARG A 540 -36.93 -21.57 11.72
C ARG A 540 -35.50 -21.87 11.23
N PRO A 541 -34.64 -22.47 12.08
CA PRO A 541 -33.23 -22.60 11.80
C PRO A 541 -32.90 -23.50 10.60
N GLU A 542 -33.71 -24.51 10.28
CA GLU A 542 -33.49 -25.36 9.11
C GLU A 542 -33.66 -24.59 7.79
N ALA A 543 -34.74 -23.81 7.67
CA ALA A 543 -34.99 -22.98 6.49
C ALA A 543 -33.92 -21.90 6.32
N ALA A 544 -33.56 -21.24 7.43
CA ALA A 544 -32.48 -20.26 7.44
C ALA A 544 -31.13 -20.86 7.01
N CYS A 545 -30.83 -22.08 7.47
CA CYS A 545 -29.59 -22.79 7.14
C CYS A 545 -29.52 -23.18 5.66
N ASP A 546 -30.63 -23.57 5.03
CA ASP A 546 -30.67 -23.86 3.60
C ASP A 546 -30.39 -22.62 2.74
N LEU A 547 -31.00 -21.49 3.11
CA LEU A 547 -30.76 -20.19 2.47
C LEU A 547 -29.32 -19.71 2.66
N ALA A 548 -28.79 -19.81 3.87
CA ALA A 548 -27.41 -19.43 4.17
C ALA A 548 -26.40 -20.30 3.41
N ARG A 549 -26.66 -21.61 3.31
CA ARG A 549 -25.84 -22.54 2.51
C ARG A 549 -25.87 -22.16 1.02
N GLN A 550 -27.04 -21.83 0.49
CA GLN A 550 -27.17 -21.38 -0.91
C GLN A 550 -26.38 -20.10 -1.16
N ALA A 551 -26.49 -19.12 -0.25
CA ALA A 551 -25.76 -17.87 -0.35
C ALA A 551 -24.24 -18.07 -0.23
N ALA A 552 -23.77 -18.94 0.69
CA ALA A 552 -22.37 -19.31 0.82
C ALA A 552 -21.84 -20.05 -0.40
N HIS A 553 -22.67 -20.88 -1.07
CA HIS A 553 -22.31 -21.52 -2.33
C HIS A 553 -22.16 -20.52 -3.48
N MET A 554 -23.01 -19.50 -3.54
CA MET A 554 -22.94 -18.43 -4.55
C MET A 554 -21.79 -17.46 -4.32
N ALA A 555 -21.50 -17.14 -3.07
CA ALA A 555 -20.44 -16.22 -2.66
C ALA A 555 -19.41 -16.96 -1.78
N PRO A 556 -18.65 -17.92 -2.35
CA PRO A 556 -17.79 -18.81 -1.56
C PRO A 556 -16.68 -18.07 -0.80
N LEU A 557 -16.31 -16.87 -1.23
CA LEU A 557 -15.27 -16.06 -0.61
C LEU A 557 -15.83 -14.94 0.28
N SER A 558 -17.14 -14.75 0.30
CA SER A 558 -17.76 -13.71 1.10
C SER A 558 -17.82 -14.11 2.58
N THR A 559 -17.10 -13.35 3.42
CA THR A 559 -17.12 -13.52 4.88
C THR A 559 -18.53 -13.44 5.44
N GLN A 560 -19.35 -12.53 4.93
CA GLN A 560 -20.73 -12.37 5.40
C GLN A 560 -21.54 -13.66 5.17
N ALA A 561 -21.40 -14.29 4.01
CA ALA A 561 -22.12 -15.51 3.68
C ALA A 561 -21.65 -16.70 4.52
N ALA A 562 -20.33 -16.87 4.65
CA ALA A 562 -19.73 -17.95 5.42
C ALA A 562 -20.05 -17.85 6.92
N LEU A 563 -19.97 -16.65 7.51
CA LEU A 563 -20.31 -16.44 8.91
C LEU A 563 -21.80 -16.64 9.18
N ASN A 564 -22.69 -16.20 8.28
CA ASN A 564 -24.12 -16.49 8.42
C ASN A 564 -24.40 -18.00 8.36
N TYR A 565 -23.78 -18.72 7.43
CA TYR A 565 -23.95 -20.18 7.34
C TYR A 565 -23.40 -20.89 8.58
N SER A 566 -22.22 -20.50 9.06
CA SER A 566 -21.66 -20.99 10.33
C SER A 566 -22.58 -20.71 11.52
N HIS A 567 -23.23 -19.55 11.57
CA HIS A 567 -24.20 -19.22 12.62
C HIS A 567 -25.44 -20.13 12.53
N CYS A 568 -26.01 -20.33 11.35
CA CYS A 568 -27.16 -21.20 11.17
C CYS A 568 -26.86 -22.65 11.61
N LEU A 569 -25.66 -23.15 11.30
CA LEU A 569 -25.19 -24.46 11.75
C LEU A 569 -25.07 -24.54 13.28
N LEU A 570 -24.59 -23.47 13.91
CA LEU A 570 -24.50 -23.36 15.37
C LEU A 570 -25.88 -23.41 16.04
N GLU A 571 -26.88 -22.71 15.50
CA GLU A 571 -28.27 -22.75 16.01
C GLU A 571 -28.90 -24.14 15.89
N LEU A 572 -28.50 -24.91 14.87
CA LEU A 572 -28.88 -26.32 14.73
C LEU A 572 -28.06 -27.28 15.63
N GLY A 573 -27.13 -26.76 16.43
CA GLY A 573 -26.25 -27.55 17.29
C GLY A 573 -25.12 -28.29 16.55
N ARG A 574 -24.88 -27.98 15.28
CA ARG A 574 -23.87 -28.61 14.40
C ARG A 574 -22.53 -27.85 14.51
N VAL A 575 -21.96 -27.84 15.71
CA VAL A 575 -20.80 -26.99 16.07
C VAL A 575 -19.54 -27.35 15.28
N GLU A 576 -19.32 -28.64 15.00
CA GLU A 576 -18.20 -29.12 14.22
C GLU A 576 -18.29 -28.64 12.76
N GLU A 577 -19.46 -28.72 12.13
CA GLU A 577 -19.67 -28.26 10.76
C GLU A 577 -19.57 -26.73 10.65
N ALA A 578 -20.05 -26.01 11.66
CA ALA A 578 -19.83 -24.56 11.77
C ALA A 578 -18.32 -24.24 11.82
N SER A 579 -17.54 -25.04 12.55
CA SER A 579 -16.08 -24.89 12.63
C SER A 579 -15.41 -25.21 11.30
N GLU A 580 -15.87 -26.23 10.58
CA GLU A 580 -15.36 -26.57 9.25
C GLU A 580 -15.58 -25.44 8.23
N GLU A 581 -16.77 -24.83 8.23
CA GLU A 581 -17.10 -23.69 7.37
C GLU A 581 -16.25 -22.46 7.71
N CYS A 582 -16.09 -22.15 8.99
CA CYS A 582 -15.23 -21.04 9.43
C CYS A 582 -13.74 -21.29 9.08
N CYS A 583 -13.26 -22.53 9.20
CA CYS A 583 -11.93 -22.92 8.72
C CYS A 583 -11.80 -22.78 7.21
N ARG A 584 -12.83 -23.15 6.43
CA ARG A 584 -12.85 -22.97 4.97
C ARG A 584 -12.71 -21.50 4.59
N MET A 585 -13.48 -20.63 5.24
CA MET A 585 -13.41 -19.18 5.06
C MET A 585 -12.03 -18.62 5.42
N LEU A 586 -11.48 -18.99 6.58
CA LEU A 586 -10.16 -18.49 7.02
C LEU A 586 -9.02 -18.91 6.07
N ARG A 587 -9.11 -20.07 5.40
CA ARG A 587 -8.10 -20.49 4.40
C ARG A 587 -8.00 -19.56 3.20
N CYS A 588 -9.09 -18.91 2.83
CA CYS A 588 -9.19 -18.06 1.64
C CYS A 588 -9.41 -16.57 1.96
N ALA A 589 -9.43 -16.18 3.24
CA ALA A 589 -9.65 -14.81 3.64
C ALA A 589 -8.48 -13.91 3.19
N SER A 590 -8.81 -12.86 2.44
CA SER A 590 -7.87 -11.99 1.73
C SER A 590 -7.71 -10.60 2.36
N ASP A 591 -8.52 -10.26 3.37
CA ASP A 591 -8.46 -8.97 4.04
C ASP A 591 -8.44 -9.09 5.59
N PRO A 592 -7.87 -8.10 6.30
CA PRO A 592 -7.78 -8.14 7.75
C PRO A 592 -9.12 -8.22 8.49
N GLN A 593 -10.19 -7.63 7.96
CA GLN A 593 -11.51 -7.66 8.62
C GLN A 593 -12.07 -9.08 8.58
N SER A 594 -12.06 -9.72 7.41
CA SER A 594 -12.49 -11.11 7.22
C SER A 594 -11.72 -12.09 8.10
N ILE A 595 -10.39 -11.97 8.15
CA ILE A 595 -9.54 -12.79 9.01
C ILE A 595 -9.90 -12.57 10.49
N GLY A 596 -10.04 -11.30 10.89
CA GLY A 596 -10.37 -10.92 12.25
C GLY A 596 -11.70 -11.46 12.73
N PHE A 597 -12.77 -11.27 11.96
CA PHE A 597 -14.10 -11.78 12.29
C PHE A 597 -14.16 -13.30 12.23
N GLY A 598 -13.44 -13.94 11.29
CA GLY A 598 -13.30 -15.39 11.28
C GLY A 598 -12.68 -15.94 12.55
N TYR A 599 -11.61 -15.32 13.05
CA TYR A 599 -11.02 -15.74 14.32
C TYR A 599 -11.91 -15.44 15.53
N ILE A 600 -12.71 -14.36 15.55
CA ILE A 600 -13.69 -14.12 16.60
C ILE A 600 -14.74 -15.25 16.63
N THR A 601 -15.32 -15.59 15.48
CA THR A 601 -16.31 -16.67 15.37
C THR A 601 -15.69 -18.02 15.73
N MET A 602 -14.49 -18.33 15.22
CA MET A 602 -13.77 -19.55 15.57
C MET A 602 -13.50 -19.64 17.08
N ALA A 603 -13.17 -18.52 17.74
CA ALA A 603 -12.96 -18.51 19.19
C ALA A 603 -14.23 -18.95 19.95
N GLN A 604 -15.41 -18.48 19.51
CA GLN A 604 -16.69 -18.86 20.11
C GLN A 604 -17.01 -20.35 19.88
N LEU A 605 -16.76 -20.85 18.67
CA LEU A 605 -16.95 -22.26 18.32
C LEU A 605 -16.03 -23.19 19.13
N GLN A 606 -14.75 -22.85 19.25
CA GLN A 606 -13.79 -23.59 20.07
C GLN A 606 -14.17 -23.56 21.55
N TRP A 607 -14.75 -22.45 22.04
CA TRP A 607 -15.24 -22.38 23.41
C TRP A 607 -16.41 -23.35 23.64
N LYS A 608 -17.39 -23.40 22.71
CA LYS A 608 -18.50 -24.37 22.76
C LYS A 608 -18.03 -25.82 22.74
N LEU A 609 -16.93 -26.11 22.04
CA LEU A 609 -16.29 -27.43 22.01
C LEU A 609 -15.41 -27.74 23.24
N GLY A 610 -15.28 -26.81 24.20
CA GLY A 610 -14.43 -26.99 25.39
C GLY A 610 -12.93 -26.75 25.16
N ASN A 611 -12.54 -26.23 23.99
CA ASN A 611 -11.14 -26.03 23.59
C ASN A 611 -10.63 -24.64 23.99
N MET A 612 -10.45 -24.41 25.30
CA MET A 612 -10.14 -23.07 25.84
C MET A 612 -8.87 -22.43 25.28
N VAL A 613 -7.79 -23.21 25.11
CA VAL A 613 -6.52 -22.71 24.59
C VAL A 613 -6.65 -22.27 23.13
N ALA A 614 -7.36 -23.05 22.30
CA ALA A 614 -7.61 -22.70 20.90
C ALA A 614 -8.52 -21.47 20.78
N SER A 615 -9.55 -21.37 21.63
CA SER A 615 -10.40 -20.19 21.71
C SER A 615 -9.59 -18.92 22.01
N GLN A 616 -8.70 -18.99 23.00
CA GLN A 616 -7.83 -17.89 23.34
C GLN A 616 -6.84 -17.53 22.21
N ALA A 617 -6.23 -18.53 21.58
CA ALA A 617 -5.33 -18.34 20.44
C ALA A 617 -6.04 -17.60 19.30
N CYS A 618 -7.29 -17.96 19.01
CA CYS A 618 -8.10 -17.27 18.00
C CYS A 618 -8.35 -15.79 18.37
N TYR A 619 -8.72 -15.47 19.62
CA TYR A 619 -8.86 -14.06 20.04
C TYR A 619 -7.55 -13.26 19.92
N GLN A 620 -6.40 -13.88 20.15
CA GLN A 620 -5.10 -13.22 19.95
C GLN A 620 -4.83 -12.96 18.48
N MET A 621 -5.15 -13.92 17.59
CA MET A 621 -5.04 -13.71 16.14
C MET A 621 -5.97 -12.59 15.66
N ALA A 622 -7.22 -12.55 16.14
CA ALA A 622 -8.15 -11.45 15.84
C ALA A 622 -7.59 -10.08 16.27
N SER A 623 -6.88 -10.00 17.39
CA SER A 623 -6.27 -8.76 17.90
C SER A 623 -5.11 -8.25 17.03
N ARG A 624 -4.53 -9.10 16.17
CA ARG A 624 -3.48 -8.69 15.21
C ARG A 624 -4.07 -7.98 14.00
N MET A 625 -5.33 -8.28 13.68
CA MET A 625 -5.99 -7.82 12.46
C MET A 625 -6.99 -6.69 12.71
N LEU A 626 -7.72 -6.75 13.83
CA LEU A 626 -8.80 -5.80 14.16
C LEU A 626 -8.38 -4.77 15.22
N PRO A 627 -9.03 -3.58 15.24
CA PRO A 627 -8.94 -2.65 16.35
C PRO A 627 -9.29 -3.31 17.70
N GLY A 628 -8.49 -3.01 18.74
CA GLY A 628 -8.63 -3.64 20.06
C GLY A 628 -10.04 -3.53 20.65
N GLY A 629 -10.73 -2.40 20.47
CA GLY A 629 -12.09 -2.20 20.97
C GLY A 629 -13.12 -3.21 20.45
N ILE A 630 -12.98 -3.69 19.20
CA ILE A 630 -13.87 -4.72 18.63
C ILE A 630 -13.62 -6.06 19.33
N VAL A 631 -12.36 -6.45 19.47
CA VAL A 631 -11.99 -7.73 20.06
C VAL A 631 -12.33 -7.76 21.56
N ASP A 632 -12.14 -6.66 22.26
CA ASP A 632 -12.48 -6.55 23.68
C ASP A 632 -13.98 -6.62 23.93
N ALA A 633 -14.80 -6.03 23.05
CA ALA A 633 -16.26 -6.20 23.10
C ALA A 633 -16.66 -7.68 22.90
N ALA A 634 -16.05 -8.36 21.93
CA ALA A 634 -16.31 -9.78 21.69
C ALA A 634 -15.93 -10.67 22.90
N ARG A 635 -14.77 -10.40 23.52
CA ARG A 635 -14.36 -11.11 24.76
C ARG A 635 -15.31 -10.83 25.93
N GLN A 636 -15.79 -9.61 26.08
CA GLN A 636 -16.76 -9.26 27.13
C GLN A 636 -18.07 -10.04 26.96
N ILE A 637 -18.59 -10.12 25.73
CA ILE A 637 -19.78 -10.94 25.43
C ILE A 637 -19.52 -12.40 25.79
N ALA A 638 -18.38 -12.97 25.39
CA ALA A 638 -18.03 -14.34 25.74
C ALA A 638 -17.92 -14.56 27.27
N SER A 639 -17.37 -13.58 28.00
CA SER A 639 -17.27 -13.63 29.46
C SER A 639 -18.63 -13.59 30.16
N LEU A 640 -19.58 -12.78 29.65
CA LEU A 640 -20.98 -12.79 30.11
C LEU A 640 -21.65 -14.15 29.89
N LEU A 641 -21.23 -14.88 28.86
CA LEU A 641 -21.69 -16.23 28.55
C LEU A 641 -20.91 -17.33 29.32
N GLY A 642 -19.97 -16.95 30.19
CA GLY A 642 -19.24 -17.87 31.09
C GLY A 642 -17.83 -18.24 30.63
N ALA A 643 -17.24 -17.55 29.64
CA ALA A 643 -15.84 -17.75 29.27
C ALA A 643 -14.88 -17.07 30.26
N GLU A 644 -13.81 -17.76 30.65
CA GLU A 644 -12.77 -17.22 31.53
C GLU A 644 -11.71 -16.44 30.73
N ASN A 645 -11.24 -15.31 31.29
CA ASN A 645 -10.11 -14.56 30.72
C ASN A 645 -8.79 -15.20 31.14
N SER A 646 -7.95 -15.50 30.15
CA SER A 646 -6.65 -16.14 30.32
C SER A 646 -5.50 -15.20 29.92
N GLU A 647 -4.32 -15.43 30.49
CA GLU A 647 -3.08 -14.69 30.19
C GLU A 647 -2.62 -14.91 28.75
N SER A 648 -2.08 -13.86 28.11
CA SER A 648 -1.56 -13.91 26.74
C SER A 648 -0.61 -15.10 26.51
N LEU A 649 -0.90 -15.93 25.51
CA LEU A 649 -0.02 -17.01 25.04
C LEU A 649 1.18 -16.44 24.26
N SER A 650 2.29 -17.19 24.22
CA SER A 650 3.40 -16.94 23.29
C SER A 650 3.02 -17.33 21.86
N ASP A 651 3.75 -16.80 20.87
CA ASP A 651 3.48 -17.07 19.46
C ASP A 651 3.60 -18.56 19.11
N GLU A 652 4.56 -19.28 19.68
CA GLU A 652 4.67 -20.73 19.46
C GLU A 652 3.45 -21.47 19.99
N ARG A 653 2.97 -21.09 21.18
CA ARG A 653 1.78 -21.71 21.79
C ARG A 653 0.50 -21.39 21.03
N VAL A 654 0.39 -20.21 20.43
CA VAL A 654 -0.71 -19.87 19.52
C VAL A 654 -0.69 -20.80 18.32
N ALA A 655 0.45 -20.93 17.64
CA ALA A 655 0.59 -21.77 16.46
C ALA A 655 0.29 -23.25 16.78
N GLU A 656 0.82 -23.78 17.89
CA GLU A 656 0.56 -25.15 18.35
C GLU A 656 -0.93 -25.41 18.65
N ALA A 657 -1.60 -24.46 19.32
CA ALA A 657 -3.00 -24.59 19.68
C ALA A 657 -3.93 -24.62 18.46
N LEU A 658 -3.64 -23.78 17.45
CA LEU A 658 -4.39 -23.74 16.20
C LEU A 658 -4.13 -25.01 15.36
N ALA A 659 -2.87 -25.41 15.23
CA ALA A 659 -2.48 -26.61 14.50
C ALA A 659 -3.11 -27.89 15.09
N ALA A 660 -3.14 -28.01 16.43
CA ALA A 660 -3.75 -29.15 17.12
C ALA A 660 -5.26 -29.30 16.91
N ARG A 661 -5.91 -28.29 16.32
CA ARG A 661 -7.35 -28.28 15.96
C ARG A 661 -7.59 -28.14 14.46
N GLY A 662 -6.54 -28.11 13.64
CA GLY A 662 -6.66 -27.89 12.19
C GLY A 662 -7.21 -26.51 11.84
N ILE A 663 -7.06 -25.51 12.72
CA ILE A 663 -7.46 -24.13 12.45
C ILE A 663 -6.36 -23.48 11.61
N PRO A 664 -6.67 -22.94 10.41
CA PRO A 664 -5.67 -22.35 9.54
C PRO A 664 -5.05 -21.08 10.14
N LEU A 665 -3.77 -20.87 9.84
CA LEU A 665 -3.10 -19.59 10.03
C LEU A 665 -3.41 -18.71 8.82
N ALA A 666 -4.20 -17.66 9.03
CA ALA A 666 -4.63 -16.71 8.00
C ALA A 666 -3.88 -15.37 8.18
N PRO A 667 -3.48 -14.70 7.08
CA PRO A 667 -3.65 -15.13 5.69
C PRO A 667 -2.75 -16.35 5.37
N SER A 668 -3.19 -17.20 4.45
CA SER A 668 -2.39 -18.33 3.99
C SER A 668 -1.32 -17.86 2.99
N GLU A 669 -0.19 -18.57 2.93
CA GLU A 669 0.87 -18.28 1.95
C GLU A 669 0.34 -18.31 0.50
N GLU A 670 -0.56 -19.25 0.20
CA GLU A 670 -1.21 -19.37 -1.12
C GLU A 670 -2.07 -18.14 -1.46
N VAL A 671 -2.82 -17.57 -0.50
CA VAL A 671 -3.57 -16.33 -0.73
C VAL A 671 -2.64 -15.15 -0.96
N LEU A 672 -1.57 -15.02 -0.16
CA LEU A 672 -0.58 -13.95 -0.34
C LEU A 672 0.07 -14.03 -1.73
N GLN A 673 0.47 -15.23 -2.15
CA GLN A 673 1.04 -15.46 -3.48
C GLN A 673 0.05 -15.12 -4.59
N VAL A 674 -1.22 -15.53 -4.45
CA VAL A 674 -2.27 -15.21 -5.44
C VAL A 674 -2.47 -13.71 -5.57
N LEU A 675 -2.48 -12.97 -4.45
CA LEU A 675 -2.64 -11.52 -4.45
C LEU A 675 -1.42 -10.83 -5.09
N GLU A 676 -0.19 -11.25 -4.78
CA GLU A 676 1.03 -10.64 -5.34
C GLU A 676 1.13 -10.88 -6.85
N GLU A 677 1.00 -12.12 -7.29
CA GLU A 677 1.07 -12.48 -8.71
C GLU A 677 -0.11 -11.89 -9.50
N GLY A 678 -1.30 -11.81 -8.88
CA GLY A 678 -2.48 -11.20 -9.45
C GLY A 678 -2.35 -9.67 -9.59
N ALA A 679 -1.83 -8.99 -8.57
CA ALA A 679 -1.54 -7.56 -8.61
C ALA A 679 -0.52 -7.23 -9.69
N ALA A 680 0.59 -7.98 -9.74
CA ALA A 680 1.62 -7.86 -10.76
C ALA A 680 1.04 -8.00 -12.18
N ALA A 681 0.33 -9.10 -12.44
CA ALA A 681 -0.27 -9.36 -13.74
C ALA A 681 -1.31 -8.30 -14.13
N ALA A 682 -2.14 -7.84 -13.19
CA ALA A 682 -3.10 -6.78 -13.46
C ALA A 682 -2.41 -5.45 -13.83
N ILE A 683 -1.33 -5.08 -13.13
CA ILE A 683 -0.57 -3.85 -13.40
C ILE A 683 0.11 -3.92 -14.77
N ASP A 684 0.74 -5.05 -15.11
CA ASP A 684 1.37 -5.27 -16.43
C ASP A 684 0.36 -5.19 -17.58
N GLU A 685 -0.85 -5.70 -17.36
CA GLU A 685 -1.97 -5.61 -18.33
C GLU A 685 -2.62 -4.21 -18.37
N ASN A 686 -2.11 -3.25 -17.60
CA ASN A 686 -2.69 -1.90 -17.44
C ASN A 686 -4.14 -1.96 -16.92
N LEU A 687 -4.42 -2.82 -15.95
CA LEU A 687 -5.69 -2.94 -15.25
C LEU A 687 -5.53 -2.46 -13.80
N PHE A 688 -5.49 -1.13 -13.61
CA PHE A 688 -5.06 -0.56 -12.33
C PHE A 688 -6.11 -0.70 -11.23
N ARG A 689 -7.40 -0.71 -11.57
CA ARG A 689 -8.46 -0.93 -10.58
C ARG A 689 -8.31 -2.29 -9.85
N PRO A 690 -8.24 -3.45 -10.53
CA PRO A 690 -7.99 -4.73 -9.85
C PRO A 690 -6.58 -4.81 -9.23
N GLY A 691 -5.55 -4.29 -9.91
CA GLY A 691 -4.18 -4.31 -9.39
C GLY A 691 -4.00 -3.55 -8.07
N ARG A 692 -4.59 -2.34 -7.97
CA ARG A 692 -4.58 -1.53 -6.74
C ARG A 692 -5.32 -2.19 -5.60
N GLU A 693 -6.46 -2.81 -5.85
CA GLU A 693 -7.23 -3.52 -4.82
C GLU A 693 -6.39 -4.65 -4.20
N MET A 694 -5.82 -5.52 -5.02
CA MET A 694 -4.98 -6.63 -4.55
C MET A 694 -3.73 -6.14 -3.83
N LEU A 695 -3.06 -5.10 -4.35
CA LEU A 695 -1.89 -4.50 -3.71
C LEU A 695 -2.22 -3.87 -2.35
N TYR A 696 -3.37 -3.19 -2.24
CA TYR A 696 -3.84 -2.63 -0.98
C TYR A 696 -4.06 -3.73 0.07
N LEU A 697 -4.64 -4.86 -0.33
CA LEU A 697 -4.83 -6.01 0.55
C LEU A 697 -3.50 -6.61 0.99
N LEU A 698 -2.55 -6.81 0.07
CA LEU A 698 -1.18 -7.27 0.41
C LEU A 698 -0.55 -6.38 1.47
N MET A 699 -0.53 -5.06 1.24
CA MET A 699 0.05 -4.11 2.20
C MET A 699 -0.61 -4.16 3.57
N ALA A 700 -1.94 -4.34 3.61
CA ALA A 700 -2.67 -4.46 4.87
C ALA A 700 -2.28 -5.74 5.65
N LEU A 701 -1.87 -6.79 4.94
CA LEU A 701 -1.49 -8.09 5.50
C LEU A 701 0.02 -8.22 5.81
N THR A 702 0.91 -7.74 4.93
CA THR A 702 2.37 -7.90 5.02
C THR A 702 3.06 -6.72 5.68
N ARG A 703 2.51 -5.50 5.51
CA ARG A 703 3.11 -4.22 5.93
C ARG A 703 4.52 -3.99 5.35
N ASP A 704 4.73 -4.37 4.10
CA ASP A 704 5.96 -4.08 3.36
C ASP A 704 5.97 -2.62 2.85
N ASP A 705 7.07 -1.89 3.10
CA ASP A 705 7.25 -0.50 2.66
C ASP A 705 7.47 -0.42 1.14
N ILE A 706 8.01 -1.47 0.50
CA ILE A 706 8.22 -1.50 -0.95
C ILE A 706 6.87 -1.53 -1.67
N ASP A 707 5.93 -2.37 -1.22
CA ASP A 707 4.57 -2.44 -1.76
C ASP A 707 3.85 -1.10 -1.63
N HIS A 708 4.08 -0.39 -0.53
CA HIS A 708 3.56 0.97 -0.31
C HIS A 708 4.13 1.98 -1.33
N GLY A 709 5.41 1.84 -1.66
CA GLY A 709 6.05 2.60 -2.74
C GLY A 709 5.42 2.33 -4.10
N ILE A 710 5.14 1.07 -4.42
CA ILE A 710 4.44 0.68 -5.65
C ILE A 710 3.03 1.29 -5.66
N LEU A 711 2.25 1.17 -4.60
CA LEU A 711 0.88 1.69 -4.54
C LEU A 711 0.83 3.20 -4.77
N ARG A 712 1.74 3.96 -4.13
CA ARG A 712 1.86 5.42 -4.33
C ARG A 712 2.30 5.81 -5.75
N SER A 713 2.98 4.91 -6.44
CA SER A 713 3.42 5.13 -7.81
C SER A 713 2.28 5.01 -8.82
N LEU A 714 1.19 4.32 -8.47
CA LEU A 714 0.00 4.21 -9.30
C LEU A 714 -0.80 5.53 -9.17
N GLU A 715 -1.08 6.19 -10.28
CA GLU A 715 -1.96 7.35 -10.35
C GLU A 715 -3.37 7.02 -9.85
N ASP A 716 -4.16 8.03 -9.48
CA ASP A 716 -5.56 7.83 -9.12
C ASP A 716 -6.46 7.80 -10.37
N GLU A 717 -7.70 7.34 -10.20
CA GLU A 717 -8.68 7.34 -11.28
C GLU A 717 -8.96 8.80 -11.72
N PRO A 718 -8.87 9.12 -13.01
CA PRO A 718 -9.09 10.48 -13.48
C PRO A 718 -10.54 10.92 -13.24
N ASP A 719 -10.73 12.16 -12.78
CA ASP A 719 -12.05 12.80 -12.73
C ASP A 719 -12.58 12.93 -14.17
N PHE A 720 -13.70 12.27 -14.46
CA PHE A 720 -14.34 12.24 -15.79
C PHE A 720 -15.48 13.24 -15.93
#